data_AF-A0A1H8UQH7-F1
#
_entry.id   AF-A0A1H8UQH7-F1
#
_cell.length_a   1.000
_cell.length_b   1.000
_cell.length_c   1.000
_cell.angle_alpha   90.00
_cell.angle_beta   90.00
_cell.angle_gamma   90.00
#
_symmetry.space_group_name_H-M   'P 1'
#
loop_
_entity.id
_entity.type
_entity.pdbx_description
1 polymer ?
#
loop_
_entity_poly.entity_id
_entity_poly.type
_entity_poly.pdbx_seq_one_letter_code
_entity_poly.pdbx_strand_id
1 'polypeptide(L)'
;MSESSTPSTAPGAEDETRGDAAGVSRRGLLARSGAVGLGAAGAALLPGAVTAARAAAPAGTAGASPDAAGAPPLPAFDPIRPPAVPLAVRSPYLSTWMPADVPSGHWPTFWTGRVTAMTGIAVIDGVNYLFLGAPNVPDHPLPRGLVQRSLQLTATRSVFTLEGGGVRMTLTFLSPVEPGDLRRQSMPMSYLTAEVRSIDDAAHHVALYFDISGEWAHGNSGTKIRWAQEQVAGAGSGPSLTSLSFTPDSPQVLQENADTASWGTVVWSAANQPGLTWQIGADTVVRPAALADGRLGDTSDSGQPRAINDRWPVFAFHFDLGSVTGAPRTAELSVGHVREPAVSYLGAPLPPLWRSYWSSWQDMAAFFHADAGAARGRTDALDRRIQKDATAAGGPKYAALCALALRQAYGGTELVSRDGKPWAFLKEISSDGNVSTIDVTYPAMPAFLYTDPEYLRLLLEPMLDYPENGGWPKEFAEHDLGSSYPNAAGHNDGNEEDMPVEESANMLLMTAAYLTRADAAAAKEFATAHYTILRQWADYLVANALDPGYQNQTDDFTGFIAHSANLALKGIVAIGAMGVVATAAGNATDATRYRATARDYAAQWVGKAQDTTPDHLKLAYDQPGTWSLKYNGYPDALLGLGLVPASVAKEEGDWYLTQVNQFGIPLDPRHSYTKGDWEMWTAAWLRGHPVSRILIDTLYDFATATPNRIPFTDLYDTVSANQTGFQARPVVGGIFALLSLGR
;
A
#
# COMPACT_ATOMS: atom_id res chain seq x y z
N MET A 1 8.92 -3.65 -67.80
CA MET A 1 9.62 -4.60 -68.68
C MET A 1 10.75 -5.25 -67.89
N SER A 2 10.75 -6.57 -67.87
CA SER A 2 11.87 -7.53 -67.66
C SER A 2 13.06 -7.18 -66.74
N GLU A 3 13.12 -7.96 -65.66
CA GLU A 3 14.23 -8.75 -65.11
C GLU A 3 15.70 -8.62 -65.57
N SER A 4 16.55 -8.82 -64.55
CA SER A 4 17.80 -9.62 -64.49
C SER A 4 19.15 -8.87 -64.49
N SER A 5 19.93 -9.01 -63.41
CA SER A 5 21.13 -9.90 -63.32
C SER A 5 22.12 -9.48 -62.20
N THR A 6 22.47 -10.47 -61.36
CA THR A 6 23.53 -10.58 -60.31
C THR A 6 24.96 -10.66 -60.92
N PRO A 7 26.14 -10.83 -60.22
CA PRO A 7 26.37 -11.44 -58.88
C PRO A 7 27.63 -11.03 -58.03
N SER A 8 27.75 -11.69 -56.86
CA SER A 8 28.97 -12.34 -56.29
C SER A 8 29.90 -11.61 -55.30
N THR A 9 29.91 -12.02 -54.02
CA THR A 9 30.96 -12.83 -53.34
C THR A 9 30.93 -12.69 -51.81
N ALA A 10 31.01 -13.82 -51.10
CA ALA A 10 31.32 -13.99 -49.66
C ALA A 10 32.77 -14.53 -49.56
N PRO A 11 33.52 -14.46 -48.41
CA PRO A 11 33.22 -15.27 -47.22
C PRO A 11 33.70 -14.73 -45.84
N GLY A 12 33.33 -15.43 -44.76
CA GLY A 12 34.09 -15.42 -43.49
C GLY A 12 33.23 -15.40 -42.23
N ALA A 13 33.12 -16.55 -41.56
CA ALA A 13 32.48 -16.75 -40.26
C ALA A 13 33.49 -16.65 -39.12
N GLU A 14 33.09 -16.10 -37.97
CA GLU A 14 33.57 -16.48 -36.63
C GLU A 14 32.55 -16.01 -35.57
N ASP A 15 32.47 -16.82 -34.52
CA ASP A 15 31.39 -17.01 -33.56
C ASP A 15 31.64 -16.20 -32.25
N GLU A 16 30.64 -16.24 -31.36
CA GLU A 16 30.69 -16.07 -29.91
C GLU A 16 30.15 -14.76 -29.24
N THR A 17 28.94 -14.94 -28.71
CA THR A 17 28.49 -14.57 -27.35
C THR A 17 28.08 -13.12 -27.06
N ARG A 18 26.78 -12.85 -27.18
CA ARG A 18 26.06 -11.93 -26.28
C ARG A 18 25.19 -12.78 -25.36
N GLY A 19 25.50 -12.75 -24.07
CA GLY A 19 24.67 -13.37 -23.04
C GLY A 19 23.39 -12.56 -22.82
N ASP A 20 22.25 -13.19 -23.09
CA ASP A 20 20.96 -12.73 -22.62
C ASP A 20 20.86 -12.99 -21.11
N ALA A 21 20.90 -11.92 -20.33
CA ALA A 21 20.47 -11.95 -18.94
C ALA A 21 18.93 -11.93 -18.91
N ALA A 22 18.32 -13.08 -19.15
CA ALA A 22 16.94 -13.32 -18.74
C ALA A 22 16.90 -13.29 -17.21
N GLY A 23 16.47 -12.16 -16.65
CA GLY A 23 16.26 -12.00 -15.22
C GLY A 23 15.20 -12.97 -14.73
N VAL A 24 15.55 -13.82 -13.78
CA VAL A 24 14.58 -14.58 -12.99
C VAL A 24 13.72 -13.56 -12.23
N SER A 25 12.39 -13.59 -12.42
CA SER A 25 11.48 -12.73 -11.66
C SER A 25 11.65 -12.98 -10.14
N ARG A 26 11.39 -11.97 -9.31
CA ARG A 26 11.46 -12.12 -7.84
C ARG A 26 10.55 -13.27 -7.36
N ARG A 27 9.44 -13.50 -8.04
CA ARG A 27 8.52 -14.64 -7.85
C ARG A 27 9.17 -15.99 -8.11
N GLY A 28 9.97 -16.12 -9.17
CA GLY A 28 10.73 -17.35 -9.48
C GLY A 28 11.76 -17.73 -8.40
N LEU A 29 12.23 -16.75 -7.61
CA LEU A 29 13.10 -16.98 -6.46
C LEU A 29 12.32 -17.43 -5.21
N LEU A 30 11.10 -16.95 -5.00
CA LEU A 30 10.20 -17.39 -3.92
C LEU A 30 9.70 -18.83 -4.15
N ALA A 31 9.29 -19.17 -5.37
CA ALA A 31 8.85 -20.54 -5.71
C ALA A 31 9.97 -21.58 -5.52
N ARG A 32 11.23 -21.22 -5.77
CA ARG A 32 12.39 -22.13 -5.64
C ARG A 32 12.87 -22.33 -4.21
N SER A 33 12.53 -21.42 -3.29
CA SER A 33 12.87 -21.59 -1.86
C SER A 33 11.87 -22.50 -1.11
N GLY A 34 10.73 -22.83 -1.73
CA GLY A 34 9.72 -23.75 -1.18
C GLY A 34 9.85 -25.23 -1.59
N ALA A 35 10.82 -25.61 -2.42
CA ALA A 35 10.85 -26.92 -3.08
C ALA A 35 11.76 -28.00 -2.44
N VAL A 36 12.04 -27.94 -1.14
CA VAL A 36 12.78 -29.03 -0.45
C VAL A 36 12.07 -29.43 0.84
N GLY A 37 11.24 -30.47 0.77
CA GLY A 37 10.66 -31.06 1.98
C GLY A 37 9.47 -32.00 1.77
N LEU A 38 9.62 -33.06 0.98
CA LEU A 38 8.67 -34.18 0.99
C LEU A 38 9.44 -35.50 1.10
N GLY A 39 9.32 -36.16 2.25
CA GLY A 39 9.92 -37.48 2.51
C GLY A 39 9.60 -38.05 3.89
N ALA A 40 8.50 -38.82 3.94
CA ALA A 40 8.15 -39.87 4.91
C ALA A 40 7.63 -39.51 6.32
N ALA A 41 6.45 -40.06 6.61
CA ALA A 41 5.69 -40.01 7.85
C ALA A 41 6.17 -40.99 8.94
N GLY A 42 5.79 -40.75 10.20
CA GLY A 42 5.52 -41.83 11.17
C GLY A 42 6.08 -41.68 12.59
N ALA A 43 5.19 -41.30 13.52
CA ALA A 43 5.08 -41.70 14.94
C ALA A 43 6.28 -41.54 15.91
N ALA A 44 6.13 -40.70 16.94
CA ALA A 44 6.09 -41.11 18.36
C ALA A 44 5.90 -39.90 19.30
N LEU A 45 4.95 -40.04 20.23
CA LEU A 45 4.67 -39.15 21.36
C LEU A 45 5.77 -39.25 22.44
N LEU A 46 6.19 -38.10 23.03
CA LEU A 46 6.08 -37.74 24.46
C LEU A 46 7.08 -36.62 24.86
N PRO A 47 6.77 -35.81 25.91
CA PRO A 47 7.39 -34.51 26.16
C PRO A 47 8.64 -34.60 27.05
N GLY A 48 9.71 -33.91 26.64
CA GLY A 48 10.93 -33.72 27.43
C GLY A 48 11.10 -32.26 27.83
N ALA A 49 10.90 -31.97 29.12
CA ALA A 49 11.20 -30.68 29.73
C ALA A 49 12.69 -30.34 29.57
N VAL A 50 13.00 -29.15 29.06
CA VAL A 50 14.35 -28.60 29.05
C VAL A 50 14.43 -27.47 30.06
N THR A 51 15.02 -27.79 31.20
CA THR A 51 15.55 -26.84 32.19
C THR A 51 16.73 -26.08 31.59
N ALA A 52 16.60 -24.76 31.48
CA ALA A 52 17.70 -23.87 31.10
C ALA A 52 18.71 -23.76 32.26
N ALA A 53 19.91 -24.30 32.04
CA ALA A 53 21.05 -24.12 32.95
C ALA A 53 21.65 -22.72 32.74
N ARG A 54 21.53 -21.87 33.77
CA ARG A 54 22.14 -20.54 33.85
C ARG A 54 23.59 -20.72 34.33
N ALA A 55 24.58 -20.43 33.50
CA ALA A 55 25.98 -20.40 33.91
C ALA A 55 26.24 -19.13 34.75
N ALA A 56 26.71 -19.32 35.97
CA ALA A 56 27.12 -18.25 36.88
C ALA A 56 28.56 -17.80 36.57
N ALA A 57 28.77 -16.49 36.40
CA ALA A 57 30.09 -15.86 36.39
C ALA A 57 30.40 -15.28 37.80
N PRO A 58 31.68 -15.21 38.21
CA PRO A 58 32.07 -14.98 39.60
C PRO A 58 31.93 -13.52 40.02
N ALA A 59 31.63 -13.33 41.31
CA ALA A 59 31.49 -12.04 41.97
C ALA A 59 32.83 -11.29 42.02
N GLY A 60 32.88 -10.14 41.35
CA GLY A 60 33.92 -9.11 41.49
C GLY A 60 33.35 -7.88 42.21
N THR A 61 34.16 -7.31 43.09
CA THR A 61 33.85 -6.29 44.10
C THR A 61 33.16 -5.03 43.59
N ALA A 62 32.14 -4.60 44.36
CA ALA A 62 31.35 -3.39 44.16
C ALA A 62 32.21 -2.11 44.19
N GLY A 63 32.25 -1.41 43.06
CA GLY A 63 32.46 0.03 42.98
C GLY A 63 31.11 0.68 42.67
N ALA A 64 30.68 1.63 43.51
CA ALA A 64 29.45 2.36 43.30
C ALA A 64 29.56 3.24 42.04
N SER A 65 28.86 2.89 40.97
CA SER A 65 28.54 3.83 39.90
C SER A 65 27.21 4.52 40.22
N PRO A 66 27.16 5.86 40.23
CA PRO A 66 25.89 6.56 40.06
C PRO A 66 25.45 6.38 38.60
N ASP A 67 24.13 6.45 38.37
CA ASP A 67 23.46 6.40 37.07
C ASP A 67 23.19 5.00 36.47
N ALA A 68 22.44 4.19 37.22
CA ALA A 68 21.42 3.35 36.59
C ALA A 68 20.20 4.23 36.24
N ALA A 69 20.36 5.13 35.27
CA ALA A 69 19.21 5.77 34.63
C ALA A 69 18.43 4.68 33.90
N GLY A 70 17.25 4.33 34.41
CA GLY A 70 16.37 3.35 33.77
C GLY A 70 16.11 3.75 32.32
N ALA A 71 16.10 2.78 31.42
CA ALA A 71 15.75 3.02 30.02
C ALA A 71 14.43 3.82 29.98
N PRO A 72 14.34 4.88 29.14
CA PRO A 72 13.12 5.65 29.04
C PRO A 72 11.95 4.71 28.71
N PRO A 73 10.77 4.93 29.31
CA PRO A 73 9.61 4.09 29.05
C PRO A 73 9.31 4.06 27.55
N LEU A 74 8.95 2.89 27.03
CA LEU A 74 8.50 2.74 25.65
C LEU A 74 7.35 3.71 25.36
N PRO A 75 7.29 4.32 24.17
CA PRO A 75 6.21 5.23 23.82
C PRO A 75 4.86 4.50 23.82
N ALA A 76 3.79 5.21 24.17
CA ALA A 76 2.44 4.68 24.04
C ALA A 76 2.03 4.64 22.55
N PHE A 77 1.42 3.55 22.11
CA PHE A 77 0.85 3.41 20.77
C PHE A 77 -0.67 3.37 20.86
N ASP A 78 -1.35 4.18 20.06
CA ASP A 78 -2.81 4.23 20.00
C ASP A 78 -3.28 4.29 18.53
N PRO A 79 -4.16 3.39 18.06
CA PRO A 79 -4.67 2.19 18.73
C PRO A 79 -3.77 0.96 18.55
N ILE A 80 -2.70 1.07 17.77
CA ILE A 80 -1.81 -0.04 17.39
C ILE A 80 -0.37 0.44 17.24
N ARG A 81 0.58 -0.43 17.58
CA ARG A 81 1.99 -0.27 17.21
C ARG A 81 2.14 -0.75 15.76
N PRO A 82 2.33 0.13 14.76
CA PRO A 82 2.45 -0.32 13.38
C PRO A 82 3.80 -1.00 13.13
N PRO A 83 3.90 -1.97 12.18
CA PRO A 83 5.18 -2.52 11.74
C PRO A 83 6.15 -1.44 11.23
N ALA A 84 5.64 -0.51 10.41
CA ALA A 84 6.29 0.76 10.06
C ALA A 84 5.26 1.89 10.03
N VAL A 85 5.64 3.09 10.49
CA VAL A 85 4.71 4.23 10.58
C VAL A 85 4.59 4.90 9.20
N PRO A 86 3.38 5.07 8.63
CA PRO A 86 3.24 5.79 7.37
C PRO A 86 3.50 7.30 7.58
N LEU A 87 4.43 7.88 6.82
CA LEU A 87 4.77 9.31 6.93
C LEU A 87 4.24 10.12 5.74
N ALA A 88 4.48 9.65 4.52
CA ALA A 88 3.96 10.27 3.30
C ALA A 88 3.59 9.15 2.32
N VAL A 89 2.33 8.71 2.38
CA VAL A 89 1.81 7.58 1.58
C VAL A 89 0.58 8.05 0.81
N ARG A 90 0.77 8.36 -0.47
CA ARG A 90 -0.22 9.03 -1.32
C ARG A 90 -0.33 8.48 -2.74
N SER A 91 0.76 7.95 -3.30
CA SER A 91 0.77 7.30 -4.61
C SER A 91 1.94 6.31 -4.68
N PRO A 92 2.05 5.46 -5.72
CA PRO A 92 3.07 4.41 -5.79
C PRO A 92 4.50 4.92 -5.60
N TYR A 93 4.77 6.18 -5.97
CA TYR A 93 6.07 6.82 -5.86
C TYR A 93 6.20 7.85 -4.72
N LEU A 94 5.11 8.17 -4.02
CA LEU A 94 5.14 8.91 -2.75
C LEU A 94 4.68 7.96 -1.64
N SER A 95 5.63 7.13 -1.18
CA SER A 95 5.40 6.03 -0.24
C SER A 95 6.57 5.93 0.74
N THR A 96 6.67 6.90 1.66
CA THR A 96 7.71 6.99 2.69
C THR A 96 7.16 6.60 4.06
N TRP A 97 7.95 5.78 4.76
CA TRP A 97 7.59 5.12 6.01
C TRP A 97 8.72 5.28 7.04
N MET A 98 8.38 5.25 8.33
CA MET A 98 9.35 5.14 9.42
C MET A 98 9.50 3.66 9.80
N PRO A 99 10.64 3.00 9.52
CA PRO A 99 10.88 1.60 9.86
C PRO A 99 11.33 1.44 11.33
N ALA A 100 10.72 2.19 12.25
CA ALA A 100 11.09 2.20 13.65
C ALA A 100 9.94 2.67 14.54
N ASP A 101 10.00 2.29 15.81
CA ASP A 101 9.06 2.72 16.85
C ASP A 101 9.26 4.19 17.26
N VAL A 102 10.49 4.67 17.11
CA VAL A 102 10.90 6.04 17.43
C VAL A 102 11.62 6.63 16.21
N PRO A 103 11.22 7.83 15.74
CA PRO A 103 11.74 8.43 14.52
C PRO A 103 13.15 9.02 14.66
N SER A 104 13.57 9.37 15.87
CA SER A 104 14.94 9.83 16.12
C SER A 104 15.93 8.65 16.08
N GLY A 105 17.04 8.85 15.39
CA GLY A 105 18.07 7.82 15.19
C GLY A 105 17.79 6.84 14.05
N HIS A 106 16.69 6.99 13.31
CA HIS A 106 16.34 6.13 12.18
C HIS A 106 15.97 6.96 10.96
N TRP A 107 16.47 6.57 9.78
CA TRP A 107 16.06 7.19 8.54
C TRP A 107 14.69 6.68 8.09
N PRO A 108 13.78 7.57 7.65
CA PRO A 108 12.65 7.13 6.85
C PRO A 108 13.11 6.43 5.57
N THR A 109 12.29 5.52 5.11
CA THR A 109 12.55 4.73 3.91
C THR A 109 11.35 4.74 2.97
N PHE A 110 11.61 4.67 1.67
CA PHE A 110 10.65 4.21 0.69
C PHE A 110 10.15 2.80 1.06
N TRP A 111 9.02 2.38 0.50
CA TRP A 111 8.45 1.08 0.85
C TRP A 111 9.39 -0.11 0.62
N THR A 112 10.37 0.00 -0.28
CA THR A 112 11.40 -1.04 -0.52
C THR A 112 12.51 -1.10 0.54
N GLY A 113 12.51 -0.18 1.51
CA GLY A 113 13.60 -0.03 2.49
C GLY A 113 14.72 0.91 2.02
N ARG A 114 14.68 1.42 0.79
CA ARG A 114 15.60 2.47 0.31
C ARG A 114 15.40 3.74 1.12
N VAL A 115 16.48 4.38 1.56
CA VAL A 115 16.41 5.62 2.33
C VAL A 115 15.73 6.74 1.53
N THR A 116 14.77 7.40 2.16
CA THR A 116 14.17 8.67 1.76
C THR A 116 14.37 9.65 2.91
N ALA A 117 15.64 10.06 3.10
CA ALA A 117 16.06 10.74 4.31
C ALA A 117 15.23 12.02 4.54
N MET A 118 14.74 12.16 5.77
CA MET A 118 14.14 13.36 6.31
C MET A 118 14.73 13.58 7.69
N THR A 119 15.18 14.81 7.94
CA THR A 119 15.80 15.21 9.20
C THR A 119 14.92 16.21 9.92
N GLY A 120 14.84 16.11 11.24
CA GLY A 120 14.17 17.08 12.10
C GLY A 120 14.97 17.35 13.37
N ILE A 121 15.37 18.60 13.59
CA ILE A 121 16.11 19.05 14.78
C ILE A 121 15.39 20.26 15.39
N ALA A 122 15.14 20.23 16.69
CA ALA A 122 14.64 21.38 17.43
C ALA A 122 15.79 22.04 18.20
N VAL A 123 15.88 23.37 18.14
CA VAL A 123 16.79 24.17 18.96
C VAL A 123 15.96 24.87 20.02
N ILE A 124 16.09 24.44 21.27
CA ILE A 124 15.31 24.95 22.41
C ILE A 124 16.28 25.58 23.41
N ASP A 125 16.18 26.90 23.59
CA ASP A 125 17.08 27.70 24.43
C ASP A 125 18.57 27.45 24.13
N GLY A 126 18.89 27.33 22.84
CA GLY A 126 20.25 27.07 22.35
C GLY A 126 20.71 25.60 22.44
N VAL A 127 19.85 24.69 22.88
CA VAL A 127 20.16 23.25 22.95
C VAL A 127 19.50 22.50 21.80
N ASN A 128 20.29 21.68 21.10
CA ASN A 128 19.83 20.88 19.96
C ASN A 128 19.19 19.56 20.41
N TYR A 129 18.00 19.26 19.88
CA TYR A 129 17.25 18.03 20.12
C TYR A 129 16.88 17.36 18.80
N LEU A 130 17.40 16.16 18.55
CA LEU A 130 16.99 15.34 17.39
C LEU A 130 15.58 14.79 17.60
N PHE A 131 14.71 14.92 16.61
CA PHE A 131 13.37 14.33 16.68
C PHE A 131 12.97 13.48 15.47
N LEU A 132 13.71 13.56 14.36
CA LEU A 132 13.46 12.77 13.17
C LEU A 132 14.76 12.55 12.38
N GLY A 133 14.98 11.33 11.90
CA GLY A 133 16.14 11.00 11.07
C GLY A 133 17.34 10.57 11.90
N ALA A 134 18.44 10.27 11.21
CA ALA A 134 19.72 9.88 11.80
C ALA A 134 20.88 10.71 11.23
N PRO A 135 20.81 12.06 11.25
CA PRO A 135 21.82 12.90 10.61
C PRO A 135 23.16 12.76 11.33
N ASN A 136 24.24 12.71 10.56
CA ASN A 136 25.55 13.06 11.05
C ASN A 136 25.74 14.57 10.85
N VAL A 137 26.04 15.30 11.92
CA VAL A 137 26.29 16.75 11.87
C VAL A 137 27.71 17.00 12.39
N PRO A 138 28.67 17.33 11.50
CA PRO A 138 30.05 17.61 11.90
C PRO A 138 30.11 18.66 13.01
N ASP A 139 30.94 18.43 14.03
CA ASP A 139 31.18 19.33 15.18
C ASP A 139 29.96 19.69 16.05
N HIS A 140 28.78 19.16 15.74
CA HIS A 140 27.53 19.37 16.48
C HIS A 140 26.90 18.03 16.85
N PRO A 141 27.44 17.31 17.86
CA PRO A 141 26.82 16.06 18.30
C PRO A 141 25.38 16.32 18.75
N LEU A 142 24.49 15.38 18.45
CA LEU A 142 23.08 15.42 18.84
C LEU A 142 22.80 14.38 19.95
N PRO A 143 23.37 14.53 21.16
CA PRO A 143 23.24 13.52 22.22
C PRO A 143 21.84 13.51 22.85
N ARG A 144 21.02 14.54 22.60
CA ARG A 144 19.68 14.69 23.15
C ARG A 144 18.67 14.52 22.04
N GLY A 145 17.74 13.58 22.21
CA GLY A 145 16.53 13.49 21.41
C GLY A 145 15.34 14.10 22.14
N LEU A 146 14.35 14.61 21.42
CA LEU A 146 13.02 14.76 22.03
C LEU A 146 12.50 13.37 22.36
N VAL A 147 11.97 13.20 23.57
CA VAL A 147 11.44 11.93 24.05
C VAL A 147 10.05 11.74 23.47
N GLN A 148 9.87 10.69 22.67
CA GLN A 148 8.54 10.30 22.20
C GLN A 148 7.70 9.79 23.36
N ARG A 149 6.56 10.45 23.60
CA ARG A 149 5.56 10.05 24.60
C ARG A 149 4.51 9.13 24.00
N SER A 150 4.05 9.46 22.80
CA SER A 150 3.06 8.64 22.10
C SER A 150 3.16 8.76 20.58
N LEU A 151 2.65 7.72 19.92
CA LEU A 151 2.26 7.72 18.51
C LEU A 151 0.77 7.41 18.42
N GLN A 152 -0.01 8.36 17.92
CA GLN A 152 -1.40 8.14 17.55
C GLN A 152 -1.51 7.92 16.04
N LEU A 153 -2.07 6.77 15.67
CA LEU A 153 -2.34 6.40 14.29
C LEU A 153 -3.83 6.53 13.99
N THR A 154 -4.17 7.22 12.91
CA THR A 154 -5.50 7.20 12.32
C THR A 154 -5.42 6.71 10.88
N ALA A 155 -6.58 6.53 10.24
CA ALA A 155 -6.65 6.10 8.85
C ALA A 155 -5.89 7.04 7.89
N THR A 156 -5.78 8.32 8.23
CA THR A 156 -5.13 9.35 7.40
C THR A 156 -3.88 9.99 8.02
N ARG A 157 -3.61 9.78 9.32
CA ARG A 157 -2.55 10.50 10.05
C ARG A 157 -1.66 9.62 10.91
N SER A 158 -0.43 10.09 11.07
CA SER A 158 0.49 9.63 12.10
C SER A 158 0.89 10.83 12.94
N VAL A 159 0.57 10.82 14.23
CA VAL A 159 0.75 11.95 15.15
C VAL A 159 1.69 11.56 16.27
N PHE A 160 2.90 12.11 16.27
CA PHE A 160 3.89 11.90 17.31
C PHE A 160 3.75 13.01 18.36
N THR A 161 3.69 12.64 19.64
CA THR A 161 3.85 13.58 20.76
C THR A 161 5.25 13.44 21.33
N LEU A 162 6.03 14.51 21.27
CA LEU A 162 7.44 14.53 21.64
C LEU A 162 7.68 15.60 22.72
N GLU A 163 8.57 15.36 23.67
CA GLU A 163 8.86 16.29 24.76
C GLU A 163 10.36 16.43 25.05
N GLY A 164 10.78 17.63 25.45
CA GLY A 164 12.15 17.92 25.85
C GLY A 164 12.36 19.42 25.98
N GLY A 165 13.34 19.84 26.81
CA GLY A 165 13.68 21.25 26.96
C GLY A 165 12.54 22.17 27.43
N GLY A 166 11.58 21.67 28.22
CA GLY A 166 10.43 22.47 28.70
C GLY A 166 9.27 22.60 27.71
N VAL A 167 9.38 22.03 26.51
CA VAL A 167 8.33 22.09 25.48
C VAL A 167 7.78 20.71 25.11
N ARG A 168 6.56 20.71 24.55
CA ARG A 168 5.93 19.59 23.85
C ARG A 168 5.76 19.95 22.38
N MET A 169 6.15 19.04 21.51
CA MET A 169 5.92 19.09 20.07
C MET A 169 4.91 18.01 19.65
N THR A 170 3.88 18.43 18.92
CA THR A 170 3.00 17.53 18.17
C THR A 170 3.44 17.54 16.71
N LEU A 171 4.03 16.43 16.24
CA LEU A 171 4.47 16.25 14.85
C LEU A 171 3.44 15.41 14.11
N THR A 172 2.69 16.03 13.20
CA THR A 172 1.62 15.39 12.43
C THR A 172 2.05 15.17 10.99
N PHE A 173 2.05 13.92 10.57
CA PHE A 173 2.11 13.53 9.17
C PHE A 173 0.68 13.23 8.69
N LEU A 174 0.19 14.01 7.74
CA LEU A 174 -1.15 13.83 7.16
C LEU A 174 -1.01 13.53 5.67
N SER A 175 -1.42 12.33 5.27
CA SER A 175 -1.58 11.96 3.87
C SER A 175 -3.09 11.90 3.58
N PRO A 176 -3.69 12.96 3.02
CA PRO A 176 -5.13 13.03 2.85
C PRO A 176 -5.66 11.86 2.01
N VAL A 177 -6.81 11.32 2.41
CA VAL A 177 -7.63 10.44 1.58
C VAL A 177 -8.96 11.18 1.46
N GLU A 178 -9.37 11.47 0.23
CA GLU A 178 -10.46 12.41 -0.09
C GLU A 178 -11.57 11.71 -0.92
N PRO A 179 -12.31 10.75 -0.31
CA PRO A 179 -13.45 10.09 -0.94
C PRO A 179 -14.46 11.09 -1.52
N GLY A 180 -14.86 10.89 -2.78
CA GLY A 180 -15.84 11.73 -3.47
C GLY A 180 -15.32 13.08 -3.97
N ASP A 181 -14.04 13.42 -3.77
CA ASP A 181 -13.42 14.64 -4.30
C ASP A 181 -12.16 14.32 -5.11
N LEU A 182 -12.37 14.00 -6.40
CA LEU A 182 -11.28 13.64 -7.32
C LEU A 182 -10.28 14.78 -7.53
N ARG A 183 -10.71 16.04 -7.41
CA ARG A 183 -9.80 17.18 -7.48
C ARG A 183 -8.77 17.10 -6.37
N ARG A 184 -9.20 16.86 -5.14
CA ARG A 184 -8.29 16.77 -3.99
C ARG A 184 -7.54 15.46 -3.93
N GLN A 185 -8.22 14.35 -4.22
CA GLN A 185 -7.61 13.03 -4.23
C GLN A 185 -6.49 12.92 -5.27
N SER A 186 -6.56 13.67 -6.38
CA SER A 186 -5.54 13.68 -7.45
C SER A 186 -4.22 14.37 -7.08
N MET A 187 -4.14 15.11 -5.96
CA MET A 187 -2.91 15.80 -5.56
C MET A 187 -1.89 14.81 -4.96
N PRO A 188 -0.70 14.60 -5.57
CA PRO A 188 0.31 13.66 -5.08
C PRO A 188 1.18 14.31 -4.00
N MET A 189 0.55 14.83 -2.94
CA MET A 189 1.18 15.60 -1.86
C MET A 189 0.69 15.15 -0.47
N SER A 190 1.56 15.31 0.52
CA SER A 190 1.31 15.01 1.94
C SER A 190 1.77 16.18 2.81
N TYR A 191 1.06 16.48 3.90
CA TYR A 191 1.43 17.53 4.85
C TYR A 191 2.36 17.00 5.96
N LEU A 192 3.21 17.89 6.46
CA LEU A 192 3.93 17.77 7.71
C LEU A 192 3.68 19.03 8.54
N THR A 193 3.12 18.88 9.74
CA THR A 193 2.89 19.99 10.66
C THR A 193 3.60 19.72 11.98
N ALA A 194 4.36 20.69 12.47
CA ALA A 194 4.94 20.66 13.82
C ALA A 194 4.33 21.79 14.66
N GLU A 195 3.64 21.43 15.74
CA GLU A 195 3.07 22.38 16.70
C GLU A 195 3.83 22.29 18.02
N VAL A 196 4.40 23.40 18.49
CA VAL A 196 5.22 23.45 19.71
C VAL A 196 4.61 24.38 20.75
N ARG A 197 4.50 23.91 22.00
CA ARG A 197 4.07 24.71 23.16
C ARG A 197 4.93 24.44 24.39
N SER A 198 5.05 25.42 25.27
CA SER A 198 5.61 25.22 26.62
C SER A 198 4.70 24.31 27.44
N ILE A 199 5.32 23.51 28.30
CA ILE A 199 4.66 22.61 29.26
C ILE A 199 5.14 22.79 30.70
N ASP A 200 5.99 23.78 30.97
CA ASP A 200 6.56 24.08 32.29
C ASP A 200 6.27 25.52 32.76
N ASP A 201 5.34 26.20 32.10
CA ASP A 201 4.94 27.60 32.34
C ASP A 201 6.05 28.64 32.09
N ALA A 202 7.20 28.25 31.52
CA ALA A 202 8.25 29.16 31.09
C ALA A 202 8.13 29.51 29.60
N ALA A 203 8.68 30.66 29.23
CA ALA A 203 8.84 31.03 27.82
C ALA A 203 10.15 30.45 27.29
N HIS A 204 10.10 29.73 26.17
CA HIS A 204 11.27 29.14 25.52
C HIS A 204 11.51 29.76 24.15
N HIS A 205 12.77 29.97 23.80
CA HIS A 205 13.12 30.29 22.42
C HIS A 205 13.24 28.99 21.63
N VAL A 206 12.42 28.82 20.60
CA VAL A 206 12.38 27.57 19.81
C VAL A 206 12.61 27.86 18.34
N ALA A 207 13.53 27.11 17.73
CA ALA A 207 13.65 26.98 16.29
C ALA A 207 13.54 25.53 15.83
N LEU A 208 13.05 25.31 14.62
CA LEU A 208 12.88 23.99 14.01
C LEU A 208 13.61 23.92 12.67
N TYR A 209 14.49 22.94 12.53
CA TYR A 209 15.17 22.60 11.28
C TYR A 209 14.55 21.35 10.68
N PHE A 210 14.27 21.40 9.37
CA PHE A 210 13.85 20.25 8.58
C PHE A 210 14.68 20.17 7.30
N ASP A 211 15.15 18.97 6.93
CA ASP A 211 15.65 18.72 5.58
C ASP A 211 15.10 17.42 4.99
N ILE A 212 15.12 17.34 3.66
CA ILE A 212 15.09 16.07 2.93
C ILE A 212 16.32 15.98 2.01
N SER A 213 16.78 14.76 1.72
CA SER A 213 17.92 14.54 0.81
C SER A 213 17.50 14.39 -0.66
N GLY A 214 18.47 14.48 -1.56
CA GLY A 214 18.29 14.16 -2.98
C GLY A 214 17.80 12.73 -3.27
N GLU A 215 17.85 11.82 -2.30
CA GLU A 215 17.40 10.43 -2.45
C GLU A 215 15.91 10.32 -2.76
N TRP A 216 15.11 11.35 -2.48
CA TRP A 216 13.69 11.34 -2.84
C TRP A 216 13.45 11.35 -4.37
N ALA A 217 14.43 11.76 -5.19
CA ALA A 217 14.24 11.95 -6.63
C ALA A 217 14.52 10.72 -7.51
N HIS A 218 15.21 9.69 -6.99
CA HIS A 218 15.55 8.52 -7.81
C HIS A 218 15.92 7.29 -6.95
N GLY A 219 15.73 6.09 -7.50
CA GLY A 219 16.14 4.82 -6.88
C GLY A 219 17.65 4.55 -6.86
N ASN A 220 18.47 5.42 -7.47
CA ASN A 220 19.91 5.24 -7.64
C ASN A 220 20.64 6.51 -7.18
N SER A 221 21.43 6.42 -6.11
CA SER A 221 22.14 7.57 -5.55
C SER A 221 23.26 8.10 -6.46
N GLY A 222 23.65 7.37 -7.52
CA GLY A 222 24.55 7.87 -8.56
C GLY A 222 23.86 8.79 -9.58
N THR A 223 22.53 8.87 -9.59
CA THR A 223 21.78 9.71 -10.52
C THR A 223 22.07 11.18 -10.24
N LYS A 224 22.41 11.92 -11.30
CA LYS A 224 22.55 13.37 -11.26
C LYS A 224 21.17 14.03 -11.15
N ILE A 225 21.04 15.00 -10.27
CA ILE A 225 19.83 15.81 -10.09
C ILE A 225 20.12 17.29 -10.31
N ARG A 226 19.11 18.01 -10.79
CA ARG A 226 19.03 19.47 -10.77
C ARG A 226 17.99 19.91 -9.74
N TRP A 227 18.09 21.15 -9.29
CA TRP A 227 17.19 21.72 -8.31
C TRP A 227 16.88 23.19 -8.56
N ALA A 228 15.76 23.63 -8.02
CA ALA A 228 15.35 25.01 -8.02
C ALA A 228 14.81 25.40 -6.64
N GLN A 229 14.88 26.70 -6.36
CA GLN A 229 14.05 27.32 -5.34
C GLN A 229 13.04 28.22 -6.04
N GLU A 230 11.79 28.14 -5.64
CA GLU A 230 10.69 28.91 -6.20
C GLU A 230 9.90 29.58 -5.09
N GLN A 231 9.52 30.83 -5.32
CA GLN A 231 8.51 31.52 -4.50
C GLN A 231 7.16 31.33 -5.16
N VAL A 232 6.26 30.63 -4.48
CA VAL A 232 4.91 30.32 -4.98
C VAL A 232 3.93 31.28 -4.32
N ALA A 233 3.14 31.99 -5.13
CA ALA A 233 2.10 32.86 -4.61
C ALA A 233 1.01 32.03 -3.92
N GLY A 234 0.47 32.54 -2.80
CA GLY A 234 -0.60 31.86 -2.07
C GLY A 234 -1.91 31.84 -2.86
N ALA A 235 -2.69 30.78 -2.70
CA ALA A 235 -4.03 30.69 -3.29
C ALA A 235 -5.08 31.27 -2.34
N GLY A 236 -5.85 32.25 -2.80
CA GLY A 236 -6.89 32.89 -1.98
C GLY A 236 -6.32 33.55 -0.72
N SER A 237 -6.77 33.11 0.46
CA SER A 237 -6.24 33.55 1.76
C SER A 237 -5.15 32.64 2.33
N GLY A 238 -4.66 31.66 1.56
CA GLY A 238 -3.56 30.78 1.96
C GLY A 238 -2.20 31.49 1.95
N PRO A 239 -1.19 30.92 2.64
CA PRO A 239 0.14 31.49 2.68
C PRO A 239 0.82 31.43 1.31
N SER A 240 1.73 32.36 1.02
CA SER A 240 2.74 32.13 -0.03
C SER A 240 3.74 31.06 0.45
N LEU A 241 4.42 30.40 -0.47
CA LEU A 241 5.30 29.28 -0.15
C LEU A 241 6.71 29.55 -0.65
N THR A 242 7.69 29.08 0.11
CA THR A 242 9.02 28.78 -0.42
C THR A 242 9.04 27.30 -0.77
N SER A 243 9.27 26.98 -2.04
CA SER A 243 9.38 25.60 -2.54
C SER A 243 10.79 25.30 -2.99
N LEU A 244 11.35 24.19 -2.50
CA LEU A 244 12.60 23.60 -2.94
C LEU A 244 12.24 22.37 -3.78
N SER A 245 12.58 22.39 -5.07
CA SER A 245 12.22 21.33 -6.01
C SER A 245 13.46 20.71 -6.63
N PHE A 246 13.40 19.42 -6.94
CA PHE A 246 14.50 18.71 -7.57
C PHE A 246 14.04 17.51 -8.38
N THR A 247 14.80 17.21 -9.44
CA THR A 247 14.44 16.23 -10.47
C THR A 247 15.70 15.61 -11.07
N PRO A 248 15.65 14.36 -11.59
CA PRO A 248 16.74 13.80 -12.38
C PRO A 248 17.18 14.73 -13.51
N ASP A 249 18.49 14.89 -13.69
CA ASP A 249 19.10 15.74 -14.72
C ASP A 249 18.80 15.26 -16.15
N SER A 250 18.65 13.94 -16.29
CA SER A 250 18.35 13.21 -17.52
C SER A 250 17.21 12.22 -17.26
N PRO A 251 15.96 12.70 -17.10
CA PRO A 251 14.84 11.87 -16.68
C PRO A 251 14.51 10.79 -17.73
N GLN A 252 14.24 9.59 -17.26
CA GLN A 252 13.71 8.49 -18.09
C GLN A 252 12.20 8.42 -17.88
N VAL A 253 11.46 9.11 -18.75
CA VAL A 253 9.99 9.22 -18.64
C VAL A 253 9.34 7.85 -18.75
N LEU A 254 8.43 7.56 -17.83
CA LEU A 254 7.70 6.28 -17.72
C LEU A 254 8.61 5.05 -17.48
N GLN A 255 9.76 5.24 -16.82
CA GLN A 255 10.65 4.14 -16.43
C GLN A 255 10.91 4.13 -14.92
N GLU A 256 11.02 2.94 -14.35
CA GLU A 256 11.39 2.76 -12.94
C GLU A 256 12.85 2.36 -12.76
N ASN A 257 13.39 2.75 -11.61
CA ASN A 257 14.63 2.20 -11.06
C ASN A 257 14.39 1.85 -9.60
N ALA A 258 14.57 0.57 -9.24
CA ALA A 258 14.33 0.07 -7.90
C ALA A 258 12.96 0.52 -7.33
N ASP A 259 11.90 0.32 -8.13
CA ASP A 259 10.50 0.68 -7.81
C ASP A 259 10.22 2.19 -7.62
N THR A 260 11.19 3.05 -7.91
CA THR A 260 11.05 4.52 -7.89
C THR A 260 10.98 5.04 -9.31
N ALA A 261 10.17 6.08 -9.57
CA ALA A 261 10.12 6.75 -10.86
C ALA A 261 11.50 7.34 -11.22
N SER A 262 11.90 7.18 -12.47
CA SER A 262 13.12 7.78 -13.03
C SER A 262 12.87 9.15 -13.69
N TRP A 263 11.67 9.71 -13.48
CA TRP A 263 11.24 11.03 -13.95
C TRP A 263 10.29 11.68 -12.94
N GLY A 264 10.02 12.96 -13.14
CA GLY A 264 9.18 13.77 -12.26
C GLY A 264 10.01 14.60 -11.28
N THR A 265 9.30 15.37 -10.46
CA THR A 265 9.88 16.40 -9.60
C THR A 265 9.42 16.18 -8.17
N VAL A 266 10.37 16.09 -7.25
CA VAL A 266 10.09 16.20 -5.82
C VAL A 266 9.85 17.66 -5.50
N VAL A 267 8.75 17.94 -4.80
CA VAL A 267 8.36 19.28 -4.37
C VAL A 267 8.34 19.29 -2.84
N TRP A 268 9.22 20.07 -2.23
CA TRP A 268 9.34 20.26 -0.79
C TRP A 268 9.07 21.72 -0.45
N SER A 269 7.92 21.99 0.17
CA SER A 269 7.42 23.37 0.36
C SER A 269 7.19 23.68 1.82
N ALA A 270 7.48 24.93 2.21
CA ALA A 270 7.16 25.49 3.51
C ALA A 270 6.24 26.72 3.34
N ALA A 271 5.25 26.85 4.21
CA ALA A 271 4.46 28.07 4.31
C ALA A 271 5.34 29.24 4.77
N ASN A 272 5.33 30.34 4.02
CA ASN A 272 6.11 31.53 4.38
C ASN A 272 5.57 32.13 5.67
N GLN A 273 6.47 32.31 6.64
CA GLN A 273 6.20 32.97 7.90
C GLN A 273 7.45 33.72 8.40
N PRO A 274 7.30 34.71 9.30
CA PRO A 274 8.46 35.36 9.91
C PRO A 274 9.41 34.34 10.53
N GLY A 275 10.72 34.50 10.33
CA GLY A 275 11.73 33.59 10.84
C GLY A 275 11.99 32.34 9.97
N LEU A 276 11.26 32.16 8.86
CA LEU A 276 11.59 31.12 7.87
C LEU A 276 12.84 31.54 7.07
N THR A 277 13.82 30.64 7.03
CA THR A 277 14.96 30.68 6.11
C THR A 277 15.14 29.32 5.45
N TRP A 278 15.82 29.26 4.31
CA TRP A 278 16.00 28.03 3.55
C TRP A 278 17.42 27.90 3.00
N GLN A 279 17.82 26.68 2.63
CA GLN A 279 19.07 26.45 1.92
C GLN A 279 19.06 25.15 1.13
N ILE A 280 19.64 25.17 -0.07
CA ILE A 280 19.99 23.97 -0.82
C ILE A 280 21.51 23.86 -0.86
N GLY A 281 22.06 22.73 -0.42
CA GLY A 281 23.51 22.55 -0.36
C GLY A 281 23.91 21.18 0.16
N ALA A 282 25.21 20.98 0.40
CA ALA A 282 25.71 19.75 1.00
C ALA A 282 25.25 19.62 2.46
N ASP A 283 24.85 18.43 2.87
CA ASP A 283 24.41 18.12 4.23
C ASP A 283 25.40 18.55 5.32
N THR A 284 26.69 18.33 5.07
CA THR A 284 27.83 18.72 5.91
C THR A 284 28.07 20.23 6.00
N VAL A 285 27.39 21.04 5.20
CA VAL A 285 27.42 22.51 5.25
C VAL A 285 26.12 23.06 5.81
N VAL A 286 24.99 22.57 5.31
CA VAL A 286 23.66 23.09 5.63
C VAL A 286 23.25 22.75 7.07
N ARG A 287 23.48 21.51 7.51
CA ARG A 287 23.10 21.09 8.87
C ARG A 287 23.90 21.84 9.95
N PRO A 288 25.24 21.95 9.88
CA PRO A 288 25.99 22.75 10.85
C PRO A 288 25.59 24.23 10.85
N ALA A 289 25.37 24.83 9.67
CA ALA A 289 24.95 26.24 9.58
C ALA A 289 23.65 26.52 10.36
N ALA A 290 22.65 25.64 10.22
CA ALA A 290 21.41 25.75 10.96
C ALA A 290 21.60 25.70 12.49
N LEU A 291 22.54 24.89 12.97
CA LEU A 291 22.78 24.70 14.41
C LEU A 291 23.72 25.76 15.02
N ALA A 292 24.58 26.39 14.21
CA ALA A 292 25.53 27.40 14.67
C ALA A 292 24.94 28.81 14.66
N ASP A 293 24.31 29.21 13.54
CA ASP A 293 23.85 30.59 13.32
C ASP A 293 22.37 30.80 13.67
N GLY A 294 21.65 29.71 13.96
CA GLY A 294 20.20 29.71 14.22
C GLY A 294 19.38 30.20 13.02
N ARG A 295 19.95 30.14 11.81
CA ARG A 295 19.30 30.50 10.54
C ARG A 295 20.06 29.89 9.37
N LEU A 296 19.38 29.75 8.23
CA LEU A 296 19.97 29.34 6.97
C LEU A 296 20.35 30.54 6.09
N GLY A 297 21.12 30.29 5.04
CA GLY A 297 21.70 31.35 4.21
C GLY A 297 20.77 31.96 3.15
N ASP A 298 19.56 31.42 2.94
CA ASP A 298 18.67 31.78 1.82
C ASP A 298 19.37 31.66 0.46
N THR A 299 20.17 30.59 0.32
CA THR A 299 20.99 30.32 -0.87
C THR A 299 20.69 28.96 -1.47
N SER A 300 20.82 28.89 -2.79
CA SER A 300 20.85 27.64 -3.52
C SER A 300 22.28 27.37 -4.02
N ASP A 301 22.82 26.19 -3.75
CA ASP A 301 24.07 25.75 -4.34
C ASP A 301 23.98 25.75 -5.88
N SER A 302 24.87 26.51 -6.53
CA SER A 302 24.93 26.63 -7.99
C SER A 302 25.66 25.47 -8.67
N GLY A 303 26.33 24.59 -7.91
CA GLY A 303 27.11 23.47 -8.39
C GLY A 303 26.30 22.29 -8.94
N GLN A 304 25.10 22.51 -9.50
CA GLN A 304 24.25 21.50 -10.14
C GLN A 304 24.55 21.34 -11.64
N PRO A 305 24.31 20.15 -12.24
CA PRO A 305 23.79 18.95 -11.58
C PRO A 305 24.84 18.19 -10.76
N ARG A 306 24.41 17.57 -9.66
CA ARG A 306 25.23 16.66 -8.84
C ARG A 306 24.59 15.30 -8.71
N ALA A 307 25.41 14.26 -8.64
CA ALA A 307 24.92 12.96 -8.21
C ALA A 307 24.33 13.07 -6.80
N ILE A 308 23.26 12.34 -6.50
CA ILE A 308 22.65 12.31 -5.17
C ILE A 308 23.70 11.95 -4.09
N ASN A 309 24.71 11.16 -4.43
CA ASN A 309 25.80 10.80 -3.52
C ASN A 309 27.03 11.71 -3.55
N ASP A 310 27.08 12.76 -4.38
CA ASP A 310 28.16 13.76 -4.35
C ASP A 310 27.80 14.86 -3.34
N ARG A 311 28.51 14.87 -2.19
CA ARG A 311 28.32 15.84 -1.09
C ARG A 311 26.82 16.01 -0.78
N TRP A 312 26.17 14.88 -0.49
CA TRP A 312 24.73 14.68 -0.23
C TRP A 312 23.89 15.97 -0.26
N PRO A 313 23.29 16.34 -1.41
CA PRO A 313 22.46 17.53 -1.49
C PRO A 313 21.23 17.37 -0.58
N VAL A 314 21.01 18.35 0.28
CA VAL A 314 19.83 18.47 1.15
C VAL A 314 19.07 19.75 0.85
N PHE A 315 17.77 19.70 1.07
CA PHE A 315 16.80 20.75 0.81
C PHE A 315 16.18 21.14 2.15
N ALA A 316 16.69 22.23 2.75
CA ALA A 316 16.44 22.54 4.14
C ALA A 316 15.57 23.78 4.35
N PHE A 317 14.73 23.71 5.37
CA PHE A 317 14.01 24.82 5.96
C PHE A 317 14.40 24.97 7.43
N HIS A 318 14.52 26.21 7.89
CA HIS A 318 14.70 26.55 9.29
C HIS A 318 13.65 27.58 9.70
N PHE A 319 12.84 27.24 10.69
CA PHE A 319 11.80 28.09 11.26
C PHE A 319 12.25 28.59 12.62
N ASP A 320 12.51 29.89 12.75
CA ASP A 320 12.58 30.54 14.05
C ASP A 320 11.16 30.85 14.55
N LEU A 321 10.68 30.09 15.54
CA LEU A 321 9.35 30.30 16.14
C LEU A 321 9.37 31.37 17.23
N GLY A 322 10.54 31.91 17.56
CA GLY A 322 10.75 32.88 18.61
C GLY A 322 10.33 32.36 19.98
N SER A 323 9.68 33.22 20.77
CA SER A 323 9.21 32.88 22.12
C SER A 323 7.92 32.04 22.07
N VAL A 324 8.05 30.78 22.49
CA VAL A 324 6.98 29.80 22.68
C VAL A 324 6.54 29.80 24.13
N THR A 325 5.23 29.89 24.36
CA THR A 325 4.58 29.84 25.69
C THR A 325 3.49 28.77 25.66
N GLY A 326 2.43 28.89 26.47
CA GLY A 326 1.34 27.89 26.50
C GLY A 326 0.54 27.79 25.19
N ALA A 327 0.46 28.86 24.39
CA ALA A 327 -0.17 28.82 23.07
C ALA A 327 0.79 28.23 22.02
N PRO A 328 0.34 27.25 21.21
CA PRO A 328 1.22 26.60 20.25
C PRO A 328 1.67 27.54 19.12
N ARG A 329 2.92 27.36 18.68
CA ARG A 329 3.48 27.92 17.44
C ARG A 329 3.65 26.78 16.42
N THR A 330 3.48 27.08 15.15
CA THR A 330 3.40 26.05 14.10
C THR A 330 4.45 26.26 13.01
N ALA A 331 5.00 25.16 12.50
CA ALA A 331 5.67 25.09 11.21
C ALA A 331 4.85 24.14 10.30
N GLU A 332 4.50 24.61 9.11
CA GLU A 332 3.70 23.87 8.12
C GLU A 332 4.50 23.64 6.84
N LEU A 333 4.64 22.37 6.47
CA LEU A 333 5.37 21.89 5.32
C LEU A 333 4.53 20.90 4.50
N SER A 334 4.95 20.66 3.26
CA SER A 334 4.43 19.58 2.43
C SER A 334 5.52 18.93 1.59
N VAL A 335 5.41 17.62 1.37
CA VAL A 335 6.20 16.89 0.38
C VAL A 335 5.30 16.33 -0.71
N GLY A 336 5.74 16.41 -1.96
CA GLY A 336 5.06 15.84 -3.12
C GLY A 336 6.04 15.22 -4.10
N HIS A 337 5.54 14.30 -4.91
CA HIS A 337 6.26 13.82 -6.09
C HIS A 337 5.33 13.96 -7.30
N VAL A 338 5.61 14.95 -8.14
CA VAL A 338 4.78 15.33 -9.28
C VAL A 338 5.35 14.74 -10.56
N ARG A 339 4.50 14.16 -11.41
CA ARG A 339 4.90 13.50 -12.66
C ARG A 339 3.94 13.88 -13.78
N GLU A 340 4.49 14.20 -14.94
CA GLU A 340 3.76 14.43 -16.19
C GLU A 340 4.57 13.79 -17.33
N PRO A 341 4.07 12.75 -18.02
CA PRO A 341 2.85 11.98 -17.73
C PRO A 341 2.93 11.17 -16.43
N ALA A 342 1.79 10.63 -15.99
CA ALA A 342 1.69 9.78 -14.79
C ALA A 342 1.84 8.29 -15.13
N VAL A 343 1.10 7.81 -16.13
CA VAL A 343 1.17 6.45 -16.67
C VAL A 343 1.11 6.47 -18.19
N SER A 344 1.40 5.35 -18.85
CA SER A 344 1.03 5.14 -20.25
C SER A 344 -0.04 4.07 -20.38
N TYR A 345 -0.88 4.21 -21.39
CA TYR A 345 -1.92 3.25 -21.75
C TYR A 345 -1.88 3.01 -23.25
N LEU A 346 -1.64 1.76 -23.67
CA LEU A 346 -1.49 1.33 -25.07
C LEU A 346 -0.52 2.22 -25.86
N GLY A 347 0.60 2.56 -25.21
CA GLY A 347 1.65 3.42 -25.77
C GLY A 347 1.36 4.93 -25.70
N ALA A 348 0.15 5.35 -25.34
CA ALA A 348 -0.19 6.76 -25.17
C ALA A 348 0.12 7.24 -23.75
N PRO A 349 0.93 8.30 -23.56
CA PRO A 349 1.17 8.89 -22.24
C PRO A 349 -0.09 9.62 -21.74
N LEU A 350 -0.54 9.28 -20.53
CA LEU A 350 -1.71 9.91 -19.90
C LEU A 350 -1.27 10.98 -18.87
N PRO A 351 -1.83 12.20 -18.93
CA PRO A 351 -1.58 13.22 -17.92
C PRO A 351 -2.19 12.81 -16.57
N PRO A 352 -1.57 13.18 -15.44
CA PRO A 352 -2.18 13.01 -14.13
C PRO A 352 -3.48 13.83 -14.04
N LEU A 353 -4.46 13.35 -13.26
CA LEU A 353 -5.77 13.99 -13.18
C LEU A 353 -5.72 15.42 -12.63
N TRP A 354 -4.75 15.74 -11.77
CA TRP A 354 -4.62 17.09 -11.21
C TRP A 354 -4.41 18.16 -12.30
N ARG A 355 -3.85 17.81 -13.47
CA ARG A 355 -3.69 18.73 -14.60
C ARG A 355 -5.01 19.21 -15.21
N SER A 356 -6.11 18.52 -14.93
CA SER A 356 -7.46 18.97 -15.30
C SER A 356 -7.93 20.16 -14.45
N TYR A 357 -7.30 20.41 -13.30
CA TYR A 357 -7.72 21.45 -12.35
C TYR A 357 -6.71 22.59 -12.18
N TRP A 358 -5.42 22.31 -12.40
CA TRP A 358 -4.35 23.29 -12.27
C TRP A 358 -3.43 23.29 -13.47
N SER A 359 -2.97 24.47 -13.86
CA SER A 359 -2.08 24.66 -15.01
C SER A 359 -0.63 24.25 -14.73
N SER A 360 -0.25 24.25 -13.44
CA SER A 360 1.09 24.04 -12.95
C SER A 360 1.05 23.37 -11.58
N TRP A 361 2.12 22.69 -11.19
CA TRP A 361 2.21 22.11 -9.84
C TRP A 361 2.33 23.19 -8.77
N GLN A 362 2.81 24.39 -9.11
CA GLN A 362 2.88 25.54 -8.22
C GLN A 362 1.46 25.99 -7.81
N ASP A 363 0.54 26.12 -8.76
CA ASP A 363 -0.86 26.46 -8.47
C ASP A 363 -1.53 25.39 -7.60
N MET A 364 -1.20 24.11 -7.87
CA MET A 364 -1.68 22.99 -7.06
C MET A 364 -1.11 23.04 -5.63
N ALA A 365 0.18 23.30 -5.46
CA ALA A 365 0.83 23.41 -4.16
C ALA A 365 0.28 24.60 -3.34
N ALA A 366 0.05 25.75 -4.01
CA ALA A 366 -0.59 26.92 -3.39
C ALA A 366 -2.00 26.58 -2.89
N PHE A 367 -2.79 25.87 -3.69
CA PHE A 367 -4.11 25.38 -3.28
C PHE A 367 -4.01 24.37 -2.13
N PHE A 368 -3.07 23.43 -2.18
CA PHE A 368 -2.87 22.41 -1.17
C PHE A 368 -2.60 23.05 0.21
N HIS A 369 -1.71 24.04 0.29
CA HIS A 369 -1.46 24.76 1.55
C HIS A 369 -2.66 25.62 1.98
N ALA A 370 -3.36 26.28 1.05
CA ALA A 370 -4.57 27.02 1.39
C ALA A 370 -5.70 26.12 1.93
N ASP A 371 -5.74 24.84 1.54
CA ASP A 371 -6.74 23.86 1.95
C ASP A 371 -6.37 23.10 3.24
N ALA A 372 -5.17 23.31 3.82
CA ALA A 372 -4.64 22.52 4.94
C ALA A 372 -5.61 22.38 6.13
N GLY A 373 -6.21 23.49 6.58
CA GLY A 373 -7.20 23.48 7.66
C GLY A 373 -8.49 22.72 7.30
N ALA A 374 -8.96 22.85 6.05
CA ALA A 374 -10.14 22.14 5.56
C ALA A 374 -9.87 20.64 5.35
N ALA A 375 -8.69 20.30 4.84
CA ALA A 375 -8.21 18.92 4.71
C ALA A 375 -8.14 18.23 6.07
N ARG A 376 -7.60 18.90 7.10
CA ARG A 376 -7.63 18.40 8.49
C ARG A 376 -9.07 18.12 8.95
N GLY A 377 -10.00 19.04 8.72
CA GLY A 377 -11.40 18.86 9.10
C GLY A 377 -12.10 17.68 8.40
N ARG A 378 -11.88 17.50 7.09
CA ARG A 378 -12.45 16.38 6.32
C ARG A 378 -11.85 15.03 6.72
N THR A 379 -10.53 14.98 6.87
CA THR A 379 -9.82 13.75 7.26
C THR A 379 -10.11 13.36 8.71
N ASP A 380 -10.29 14.32 9.62
CA ASP A 380 -10.82 14.08 10.97
C ASP A 380 -12.21 13.44 10.95
N ALA A 381 -13.09 13.89 10.06
CA ALA A 381 -14.43 13.31 9.91
C ALA A 381 -14.37 11.87 9.36
N LEU A 382 -13.50 11.63 8.37
CA LEU A 382 -13.28 10.30 7.80
C LEU A 382 -12.70 9.33 8.84
N ASP A 383 -11.67 9.74 9.58
CA ASP A 383 -11.03 8.96 10.64
C ASP A 383 -12.05 8.55 11.71
N ARG A 384 -12.86 9.50 12.22
CA ARG A 384 -13.91 9.22 13.21
C ARG A 384 -14.96 8.26 12.67
N ARG A 385 -15.36 8.41 11.39
CA ARG A 385 -16.32 7.51 10.75
C ARG A 385 -15.76 6.08 10.69
N ILE A 386 -14.53 5.91 10.20
CA ILE A 386 -13.86 4.59 10.13
C ILE A 386 -13.74 3.98 11.52
N GLN A 387 -13.23 4.72 12.51
CA GLN A 387 -13.07 4.21 13.86
C GLN A 387 -14.41 3.74 14.45
N LYS A 388 -15.46 4.57 14.33
CA LYS A 388 -16.80 4.24 14.82
C LYS A 388 -17.37 3.00 14.14
N ASP A 389 -17.41 3.02 12.81
CA ASP A 389 -18.05 1.96 12.02
C ASP A 389 -17.29 0.64 12.19
N ALA A 390 -15.95 0.67 12.22
CA ALA A 390 -15.12 -0.52 12.39
C ALA A 390 -15.24 -1.08 13.81
N THR A 391 -15.27 -0.22 14.83
CA THR A 391 -15.48 -0.68 16.20
C THR A 391 -16.84 -1.38 16.33
N ALA A 392 -17.88 -0.86 15.69
CA ALA A 392 -19.19 -1.51 15.67
C ALA A 392 -19.18 -2.82 14.84
N ALA A 393 -18.35 -2.90 13.80
CA ALA A 393 -18.31 -4.05 12.92
C ALA A 393 -17.55 -5.25 13.50
N GLY A 394 -16.39 -5.00 14.10
CA GLY A 394 -15.44 -6.03 14.56
C GLY A 394 -14.67 -5.67 15.82
N GLY A 395 -15.08 -4.63 16.56
CA GLY A 395 -14.45 -4.20 17.81
C GLY A 395 -13.18 -3.33 17.64
N PRO A 396 -12.55 -2.92 18.76
CA PRO A 396 -11.43 -1.96 18.72
C PRO A 396 -10.19 -2.45 17.95
N LYS A 397 -9.83 -3.74 18.08
CA LYS A 397 -8.71 -4.34 17.33
C LYS A 397 -8.93 -4.28 15.81
N TYR A 398 -10.16 -4.52 15.36
CA TYR A 398 -10.53 -4.36 13.95
C TYR A 398 -10.44 -2.90 13.49
N ALA A 399 -10.93 -1.95 14.30
CA ALA A 399 -10.81 -0.52 14.01
C ALA A 399 -9.35 -0.06 13.87
N ALA A 400 -8.45 -0.64 14.68
CA ALA A 400 -7.03 -0.37 14.62
C ALA A 400 -6.39 -0.89 13.31
N LEU A 401 -6.77 -2.09 12.86
CA LEU A 401 -6.35 -2.64 11.57
C LEU A 401 -6.85 -1.79 10.39
N CYS A 402 -8.10 -1.34 10.41
CA CYS A 402 -8.63 -0.42 9.39
C CYS A 402 -7.87 0.93 9.37
N ALA A 403 -7.49 1.46 10.54
CA ALA A 403 -6.68 2.67 10.63
C ALA A 403 -5.28 2.49 10.02
N LEU A 404 -4.69 1.30 10.13
CA LEU A 404 -3.39 0.99 9.53
C LEU A 404 -3.46 0.87 8.00
N ALA A 405 -4.55 0.31 7.47
CA ALA A 405 -4.62 -0.12 6.07
C ALA A 405 -4.97 0.97 5.05
N LEU A 406 -5.77 1.99 5.42
CA LEU A 406 -6.40 2.88 4.42
C LEU A 406 -5.39 3.61 3.51
N ARG A 407 -4.37 4.26 4.11
CA ARG A 407 -3.36 4.99 3.35
C ARG A 407 -2.57 4.08 2.41
N GLN A 408 -2.29 2.84 2.82
CA GLN A 408 -1.59 1.87 2.00
C GLN A 408 -2.44 1.44 0.79
N ALA A 409 -3.73 1.17 0.99
CA ALA A 409 -4.65 0.81 -0.07
C ALA A 409 -4.75 1.90 -1.16
N TYR A 410 -4.99 3.16 -0.74
CA TYR A 410 -5.04 4.29 -1.68
C TYR A 410 -3.68 4.66 -2.26
N GLY A 411 -2.60 4.50 -1.48
CA GLY A 411 -1.23 4.79 -1.90
C GLY A 411 -0.71 3.91 -3.02
N GLY A 412 -1.37 2.79 -3.32
CA GLY A 412 -1.07 1.96 -4.50
C GLY A 412 -1.71 2.43 -5.81
N THR A 413 -2.44 3.56 -5.81
CA THR A 413 -3.22 4.01 -6.97
C THR A 413 -2.76 5.36 -7.53
N GLU A 414 -3.03 5.61 -8.81
CA GLU A 414 -2.70 6.85 -9.51
C GLU A 414 -3.88 7.29 -10.38
N LEU A 415 -4.34 8.54 -10.20
CA LEU A 415 -5.44 9.13 -10.97
C LEU A 415 -4.92 9.85 -12.21
N VAL A 416 -5.51 9.57 -13.36
CA VAL A 416 -5.14 10.16 -14.65
C VAL A 416 -6.36 10.70 -15.39
N SER A 417 -6.10 11.50 -16.43
CA SER A 417 -7.12 11.98 -17.36
C SER A 417 -6.95 11.28 -18.70
N ARG A 418 -7.96 10.51 -19.11
CA ARG A 418 -8.11 9.91 -20.44
C ARG A 418 -9.14 10.72 -21.21
N ASP A 419 -8.68 11.54 -22.15
CA ASP A 419 -9.52 12.43 -22.97
C ASP A 419 -10.48 13.30 -22.14
N GLY A 420 -10.00 13.82 -21.00
CA GLY A 420 -10.78 14.65 -20.09
C GLY A 420 -11.65 13.86 -19.10
N LYS A 421 -11.70 12.53 -19.20
CA LYS A 421 -12.38 11.66 -18.24
C LYS A 421 -11.40 11.13 -17.19
N PRO A 422 -11.78 11.12 -15.90
CA PRO A 422 -10.93 10.56 -14.86
C PRO A 422 -10.88 9.03 -14.98
N TRP A 423 -9.69 8.45 -14.88
CA TRP A 423 -9.42 7.03 -14.70
C TRP A 423 -8.45 6.83 -13.53
N ALA A 424 -8.37 5.62 -12.99
CA ALA A 424 -7.38 5.24 -11.99
C ALA A 424 -6.62 3.97 -12.43
N PHE A 425 -5.32 3.94 -12.16
CA PHE A 425 -4.48 2.75 -12.31
C PHE A 425 -3.94 2.32 -10.95
N LEU A 426 -3.68 1.03 -10.79
CA LEU A 426 -3.09 0.47 -9.57
C LEU A 426 -1.71 -0.12 -9.89
N LYS A 427 -0.72 0.08 -9.02
CA LYS A 427 0.58 -0.60 -9.11
C LYS A 427 0.55 -1.87 -8.26
N GLU A 428 0.99 -2.99 -8.82
CA GLU A 428 1.27 -4.20 -8.06
C GLU A 428 2.57 -4.08 -7.24
N ILE A 429 2.49 -3.35 -6.13
CA ILE A 429 3.64 -3.08 -5.25
C ILE A 429 4.18 -4.38 -4.64
N SER A 430 5.51 -4.52 -4.58
CA SER A 430 6.21 -5.62 -3.87
C SER A 430 6.03 -7.04 -4.39
N SER A 431 5.50 -7.20 -5.61
CA SER A 431 5.45 -8.47 -6.34
C SER A 431 6.26 -8.31 -7.64
N ASP A 432 5.67 -8.57 -8.80
CA ASP A 432 6.33 -8.44 -10.11
C ASP A 432 6.17 -7.04 -10.75
N GLY A 433 5.31 -6.18 -10.19
CA GLY A 433 5.24 -4.76 -10.57
C GLY A 433 4.32 -4.45 -11.75
N ASN A 434 3.37 -5.33 -12.07
CA ASN A 434 2.42 -5.15 -13.18
C ASN A 434 1.45 -3.97 -12.94
N VAL A 435 0.75 -3.59 -14.01
CA VAL A 435 -0.18 -2.45 -14.03
C VAL A 435 -1.61 -2.90 -13.96
N SER A 436 -2.34 -2.44 -12.95
CA SER A 436 -3.75 -2.77 -12.71
C SER A 436 -4.01 -4.27 -12.72
N THR A 437 -3.15 -5.05 -12.05
CA THR A 437 -3.37 -6.48 -11.86
C THR A 437 -4.72 -6.74 -11.21
N ILE A 438 -5.54 -7.57 -11.84
CA ILE A 438 -6.94 -7.74 -11.48
C ILE A 438 -7.07 -8.45 -10.13
N ASP A 439 -6.29 -9.51 -9.89
CA ASP A 439 -6.26 -10.24 -8.61
C ASP A 439 -5.58 -9.48 -7.45
N VAL A 440 -4.94 -8.33 -7.72
CA VAL A 440 -4.48 -7.37 -6.70
C VAL A 440 -5.55 -6.33 -6.40
N THR A 441 -6.28 -5.90 -7.43
CA THR A 441 -7.37 -4.93 -7.29
C THR A 441 -8.57 -5.54 -6.56
N TYR A 442 -8.84 -6.82 -6.83
CA TYR A 442 -9.92 -7.58 -6.20
C TYR A 442 -9.88 -7.61 -4.67
N PRO A 443 -8.78 -8.00 -4.00
CA PRO A 443 -8.70 -7.96 -2.55
C PRO A 443 -8.66 -6.52 -2.01
N ALA A 444 -8.23 -5.52 -2.78
CA ALA A 444 -8.24 -4.11 -2.37
C ALA A 444 -9.64 -3.46 -2.40
N MET A 445 -10.56 -3.99 -3.21
CA MET A 445 -11.95 -3.53 -3.41
C MET A 445 -12.68 -3.09 -2.13
N PRO A 446 -12.64 -3.82 -0.98
CA PRO A 446 -13.47 -3.47 0.18
C PRO A 446 -13.20 -2.08 0.74
N ALA A 447 -11.96 -1.59 0.66
CA ALA A 447 -11.62 -0.24 1.08
C ALA A 447 -12.37 0.78 0.20
N PHE A 448 -12.27 0.66 -1.12
CA PHE A 448 -12.95 1.54 -2.08
C PHE A 448 -14.47 1.45 -1.94
N LEU A 449 -15.07 0.26 -1.85
CA LEU A 449 -16.51 0.11 -1.67
C LEU A 449 -17.05 0.78 -0.39
N TYR A 450 -16.23 0.82 0.67
CA TYR A 450 -16.63 1.48 1.90
C TYR A 450 -16.42 3.00 1.83
N THR A 451 -15.29 3.46 1.31
CA THR A 451 -14.93 4.88 1.30
C THR A 451 -15.58 5.64 0.15
N ASP A 452 -15.41 5.13 -1.08
CA ASP A 452 -15.81 5.75 -2.34
C ASP A 452 -16.04 4.70 -3.44
N PRO A 453 -17.26 4.16 -3.60
CA PRO A 453 -17.57 3.19 -4.65
C PRO A 453 -17.25 3.68 -6.06
N GLU A 454 -17.29 4.99 -6.29
CA GLU A 454 -16.91 5.54 -7.60
C GLU A 454 -15.42 5.37 -7.89
N TYR A 455 -14.57 5.38 -6.86
CA TYR A 455 -13.15 5.10 -7.04
C TYR A 455 -12.91 3.67 -7.55
N LEU A 456 -13.73 2.70 -7.14
CA LEU A 456 -13.68 1.34 -7.71
C LEU A 456 -14.07 1.35 -9.18
N ARG A 457 -15.10 2.11 -9.58
CA ARG A 457 -15.42 2.27 -11.00
C ARG A 457 -14.22 2.81 -11.77
N LEU A 458 -13.54 3.85 -11.27
CA LEU A 458 -12.37 4.43 -11.94
C LEU A 458 -11.23 3.42 -12.16
N LEU A 459 -11.08 2.43 -11.27
CA LEU A 459 -10.11 1.33 -11.41
C LEU A 459 -10.59 0.29 -12.43
N LEU A 460 -11.89 0.00 -12.47
CA LEU A 460 -12.50 -0.92 -13.44
C LEU A 460 -12.43 -0.40 -14.88
N GLU A 461 -12.55 0.91 -15.09
CA GLU A 461 -12.57 1.52 -16.43
C GLU A 461 -11.42 1.07 -17.34
N PRO A 462 -10.13 1.19 -16.98
CA PRO A 462 -9.05 0.71 -17.86
C PRO A 462 -9.01 -0.82 -18.02
N MET A 463 -9.45 -1.59 -17.02
CA MET A 463 -9.54 -3.06 -17.07
C MET A 463 -10.73 -3.57 -17.90
N LEU A 464 -11.69 -2.71 -18.23
CA LEU A 464 -12.80 -3.04 -19.15
C LEU A 464 -12.53 -2.48 -20.54
N ASP A 465 -11.96 -1.27 -20.63
CA ASP A 465 -11.61 -0.65 -21.90
C ASP A 465 -10.56 -1.47 -22.68
N TYR A 466 -9.59 -2.08 -21.99
CA TYR A 466 -8.53 -2.85 -22.64
C TYR A 466 -9.04 -4.07 -23.41
N PRO A 467 -9.84 -4.99 -22.85
CA PRO A 467 -10.39 -6.10 -23.62
C PRO A 467 -11.42 -5.66 -24.66
N GLU A 468 -12.11 -4.53 -24.46
CA GLU A 468 -13.09 -4.01 -25.41
C GLU A 468 -12.45 -3.32 -26.63
N ASN A 469 -11.33 -2.61 -26.42
CA ASN A 469 -10.76 -1.70 -27.42
C ASN A 469 -9.26 -1.89 -27.66
N GLY A 470 -8.55 -2.57 -26.76
CA GLY A 470 -7.09 -2.71 -26.73
C GLY A 470 -6.54 -3.93 -27.45
N GLY A 471 -7.37 -4.95 -27.74
CA GLY A 471 -6.97 -6.10 -28.57
C GLY A 471 -6.62 -7.37 -27.80
N TRP A 472 -7.18 -7.56 -26.61
CA TRP A 472 -7.07 -8.82 -25.87
C TRP A 472 -7.65 -10.00 -26.67
N PRO A 473 -6.90 -11.10 -26.91
CA PRO A 473 -7.33 -12.14 -27.83
C PRO A 473 -8.04 -13.34 -27.18
N LYS A 474 -8.17 -13.41 -25.85
CA LYS A 474 -8.69 -14.59 -25.14
C LYS A 474 -10.15 -14.43 -24.70
N GLU A 475 -10.80 -15.56 -24.44
CA GLU A 475 -12.21 -15.62 -24.05
C GLU A 475 -12.46 -15.33 -22.56
N PHE A 476 -11.40 -15.36 -21.73
CA PHE A 476 -11.40 -15.03 -20.30
C PHE A 476 -10.77 -13.65 -20.07
N ALA A 477 -10.90 -13.09 -18.86
CA ALA A 477 -10.32 -11.78 -18.53
C ALA A 477 -8.79 -11.82 -18.47
N GLU A 478 -8.15 -10.74 -18.87
CA GLU A 478 -6.70 -10.53 -18.73
C GLU A 478 -6.27 -10.53 -17.26
N HIS A 479 -4.98 -10.75 -16.99
CA HIS A 479 -4.42 -10.68 -15.64
C HIS A 479 -4.05 -9.25 -15.24
N ASP A 480 -3.47 -8.50 -16.18
CA ASP A 480 -3.02 -7.14 -15.97
C ASP A 480 -2.97 -6.35 -17.29
N LEU A 481 -2.74 -5.05 -17.19
CA LEU A 481 -2.68 -4.15 -18.33
C LEU A 481 -1.26 -3.92 -18.85
N GLY A 482 -0.25 -4.55 -18.25
CA GLY A 482 1.15 -4.44 -18.66
C GLY A 482 2.12 -4.95 -17.61
N SER A 483 3.21 -5.57 -18.08
CA SER A 483 4.20 -6.29 -17.27
C SER A 483 5.10 -5.42 -16.38
N SER A 484 4.98 -4.08 -16.43
CA SER A 484 5.79 -3.18 -15.60
C SER A 484 5.17 -1.80 -15.48
N TYR A 485 4.86 -1.40 -14.25
CA TYR A 485 4.42 -0.05 -13.92
C TYR A 485 5.49 0.99 -14.28
N PRO A 486 5.12 2.13 -14.88
CA PRO A 486 3.76 2.65 -15.08
C PRO A 486 3.17 2.38 -16.49
N ASN A 487 3.65 1.35 -17.21
CA ASN A 487 3.31 1.14 -18.62
C ASN A 487 2.22 0.08 -18.79
N ALA A 488 0.97 0.53 -18.98
CA ALA A 488 -0.13 -0.34 -19.37
C ALA A 488 -0.08 -0.60 -20.89
N ALA A 489 0.90 -1.39 -21.35
CA ALA A 489 1.12 -1.68 -22.77
C ALA A 489 0.10 -2.66 -23.37
N GLY A 490 -0.60 -3.44 -22.53
CA GLY A 490 -1.44 -4.56 -22.92
C GLY A 490 -0.64 -5.81 -23.30
N HIS A 491 -1.34 -6.93 -23.42
CA HIS A 491 -0.87 -8.24 -23.87
C HIS A 491 -1.60 -8.66 -25.16
N ASN A 492 -1.48 -7.85 -26.21
CA ASN A 492 -2.22 -8.05 -27.47
C ASN A 492 -1.81 -9.32 -28.23
N ASP A 493 -0.67 -9.91 -27.88
CA ASP A 493 -0.21 -11.21 -28.34
C ASP A 493 -0.82 -12.37 -27.52
N GLY A 494 -1.57 -12.06 -26.46
CA GLY A 494 -2.11 -13.01 -25.50
C GLY A 494 -1.06 -13.60 -24.57
N ASN A 495 0.16 -13.07 -24.52
CA ASN A 495 1.24 -13.64 -23.72
C ASN A 495 1.33 -12.96 -22.35
N GLU A 496 0.51 -13.45 -21.41
CA GLU A 496 0.49 -13.02 -20.01
C GLU A 496 0.50 -14.22 -19.04
N GLU A 497 0.37 -13.93 -17.75
CA GLU A 497 0.13 -14.92 -16.71
C GLU A 497 -1.35 -15.34 -16.66
N ASP A 498 -1.70 -16.39 -17.42
CA ASP A 498 -3.09 -16.85 -17.47
C ASP A 498 -3.64 -17.32 -16.12
N MET A 499 -4.66 -16.62 -15.62
CA MET A 499 -5.52 -17.08 -14.52
C MET A 499 -7.03 -17.05 -14.91
N PRO A 500 -7.48 -17.93 -15.83
CA PRO A 500 -8.74 -17.74 -16.54
C PRO A 500 -10.01 -17.65 -15.67
N VAL A 501 -10.17 -18.58 -14.72
CA VAL A 501 -11.32 -18.57 -13.80
C VAL A 501 -11.18 -17.47 -12.75
N GLU A 502 -9.97 -17.24 -12.27
CA GLU A 502 -9.65 -16.25 -11.24
C GLU A 502 -10.03 -14.84 -11.71
N GLU A 503 -9.53 -14.40 -12.87
CA GLU A 503 -9.68 -13.02 -13.33
C GLU A 503 -11.07 -12.73 -13.90
N SER A 504 -11.63 -13.70 -14.63
CA SER A 504 -13.02 -13.60 -15.09
C SER A 504 -13.97 -13.47 -13.89
N ALA A 505 -13.69 -14.18 -12.79
CA ALA A 505 -14.47 -14.06 -11.58
C ALA A 505 -14.24 -12.74 -10.85
N ASN A 506 -12.98 -12.29 -10.73
CA ASN A 506 -12.62 -11.02 -10.12
C ASN A 506 -13.38 -9.86 -10.76
N MET A 507 -13.37 -9.77 -12.10
CA MET A 507 -14.02 -8.69 -12.83
C MET A 507 -15.55 -8.67 -12.64
N LEU A 508 -16.20 -9.84 -12.69
CA LEU A 508 -17.63 -9.95 -12.46
C LEU A 508 -18.03 -9.59 -11.02
N LEU A 509 -17.24 -10.04 -10.04
CA LEU A 509 -17.49 -9.76 -8.63
C LEU A 509 -17.29 -8.29 -8.28
N MET A 510 -16.19 -7.68 -8.74
CA MET A 510 -15.94 -6.24 -8.54
C MET A 510 -16.99 -5.38 -9.23
N THR A 511 -17.35 -5.72 -10.47
CA THR A 511 -18.39 -5.01 -11.22
C THR A 511 -19.73 -5.10 -10.50
N ALA A 512 -20.18 -6.30 -10.13
CA ALA A 512 -21.43 -6.46 -9.38
C ALA A 512 -21.39 -5.69 -8.05
N ALA A 513 -20.28 -5.71 -7.33
CA ALA A 513 -20.15 -4.98 -6.07
C ALA A 513 -20.27 -3.46 -6.27
N TYR A 514 -19.63 -2.89 -7.29
CA TYR A 514 -19.82 -1.49 -7.67
C TYR A 514 -21.29 -1.20 -8.00
N LEU A 515 -21.94 -2.02 -8.83
CA LEU A 515 -23.34 -1.83 -9.24
C LEU A 515 -24.32 -1.84 -8.07
N THR A 516 -24.04 -2.59 -7.00
CA THR A 516 -24.88 -2.58 -5.78
C THR A 516 -24.76 -1.28 -4.97
N ARG A 517 -23.75 -0.44 -5.26
CA ARG A 517 -23.44 0.80 -4.55
C ARG A 517 -23.65 2.06 -5.37
N ALA A 518 -23.62 1.94 -6.70
CA ALA A 518 -23.98 3.01 -7.60
C ALA A 518 -25.48 3.32 -7.52
N ASP A 519 -25.87 4.54 -7.88
CA ASP A 519 -27.28 4.83 -8.12
C ASP A 519 -27.80 4.03 -9.34
N ALA A 520 -29.11 3.83 -9.41
CA ALA A 520 -29.70 2.94 -10.40
C ALA A 520 -29.47 3.37 -11.85
N ALA A 521 -29.32 4.67 -12.12
CA ALA A 521 -29.08 5.15 -13.47
C ALA A 521 -27.62 4.90 -13.88
N ALA A 522 -26.66 5.27 -13.02
CA ALA A 522 -25.24 5.00 -13.24
C ALA A 522 -24.95 3.50 -13.31
N ALA A 523 -25.58 2.69 -12.43
CA ALA A 523 -25.45 1.24 -12.45
C ALA A 523 -25.95 0.66 -13.78
N LYS A 524 -27.12 1.09 -14.26
CA LYS A 524 -27.66 0.64 -15.54
C LYS A 524 -26.76 1.05 -16.70
N GLU A 525 -26.30 2.30 -16.73
CA GLU A 525 -25.41 2.81 -17.78
C GLU A 525 -24.12 1.99 -17.84
N PHE A 526 -23.43 1.81 -16.72
CA PHE A 526 -22.18 1.06 -16.63
C PHE A 526 -22.37 -0.42 -17.02
N ALA A 527 -23.39 -1.08 -16.44
CA ALA A 527 -23.69 -2.47 -16.77
C ALA A 527 -24.06 -2.68 -18.24
N THR A 528 -24.74 -1.70 -18.86
CA THR A 528 -25.10 -1.76 -20.28
C THR A 528 -23.88 -1.55 -21.18
N ALA A 529 -23.02 -0.59 -20.84
CA ALA A 529 -21.82 -0.26 -21.62
C ALA A 529 -20.88 -1.47 -21.76
N HIS A 530 -20.67 -2.19 -20.66
CA HIS A 530 -19.71 -3.31 -20.59
C HIS A 530 -20.35 -4.70 -20.67
N TYR A 531 -21.65 -4.79 -21.02
CA TYR A 531 -22.40 -6.05 -20.90
C TYR A 531 -21.81 -7.18 -21.75
N THR A 532 -21.33 -6.87 -22.95
CA THR A 532 -20.84 -7.86 -23.91
C THR A 532 -19.61 -8.60 -23.36
N ILE A 533 -18.60 -7.87 -22.88
CA ILE A 533 -17.37 -8.48 -22.36
C ILE A 533 -17.62 -9.21 -21.04
N LEU A 534 -18.41 -8.63 -20.13
CA LEU A 534 -18.79 -9.27 -18.87
C LEU A 534 -19.56 -10.57 -19.11
N ARG A 535 -20.46 -10.59 -20.10
CA ARG A 535 -21.19 -11.81 -20.48
C ARG A 535 -20.25 -12.87 -21.05
N GLN A 536 -19.28 -12.50 -21.88
CA GLN A 536 -18.31 -13.46 -22.42
C GLN A 536 -17.56 -14.18 -21.29
N TRP A 537 -17.05 -13.42 -20.32
CA TRP A 537 -16.38 -13.98 -19.15
C TRP A 537 -17.31 -14.85 -18.29
N ALA A 538 -18.57 -14.44 -18.11
CA ALA A 538 -19.55 -15.27 -17.39
C ALA A 538 -19.86 -16.58 -18.11
N ASP A 539 -20.01 -16.57 -19.44
CA ASP A 539 -20.23 -17.77 -20.23
C ASP A 539 -18.98 -18.69 -20.21
N TYR A 540 -17.76 -18.13 -20.18
CA TYR A 540 -16.53 -18.89 -19.93
C TYR A 540 -16.56 -19.58 -18.55
N LEU A 541 -16.96 -18.86 -17.49
CA LEU A 541 -17.08 -19.44 -16.15
C LEU A 541 -18.14 -20.54 -16.08
N VAL A 542 -19.28 -20.39 -16.76
CA VAL A 542 -20.30 -21.45 -16.82
C VAL A 542 -19.71 -22.77 -17.35
N ALA A 543 -18.79 -22.71 -18.31
CA ALA A 543 -18.15 -23.88 -18.89
C ALA A 543 -17.02 -24.46 -18.00
N ASN A 544 -16.32 -23.63 -17.22
CA ASN A 544 -15.03 -24.01 -16.61
C ASN A 544 -14.96 -23.90 -15.07
N ALA A 545 -15.90 -23.25 -14.40
CA ALA A 545 -15.78 -22.93 -12.98
C ALA A 545 -16.09 -24.09 -12.02
N LEU A 546 -17.02 -24.99 -12.38
CA LEU A 546 -17.46 -26.05 -11.44
C LEU A 546 -16.31 -26.98 -11.05
N ASP A 547 -15.40 -27.23 -11.98
CA ASP A 547 -14.14 -27.94 -11.77
C ASP A 547 -13.04 -27.28 -12.61
N PRO A 548 -12.24 -26.37 -12.02
CA PRO A 548 -11.30 -25.53 -12.75
C PRO A 548 -10.08 -26.29 -13.32
N GLY A 549 -9.96 -27.61 -13.13
CA GLY A 549 -8.82 -28.38 -13.64
C GLY A 549 -7.48 -27.84 -13.13
N TYR A 550 -6.42 -27.90 -13.94
CA TYR A 550 -5.09 -27.36 -13.62
C TYR A 550 -4.91 -25.97 -14.26
N GLN A 551 -5.02 -24.93 -13.45
CA GLN A 551 -4.78 -23.54 -13.85
C GLN A 551 -4.21 -22.72 -12.67
N ASN A 552 -3.73 -21.51 -12.97
CA ASN A 552 -3.23 -20.60 -11.96
C ASN A 552 -4.38 -19.87 -11.22
N GLN A 553 -4.07 -19.28 -10.08
CA GLN A 553 -4.99 -18.50 -9.22
C GLN A 553 -4.18 -17.56 -8.33
N THR A 554 -4.80 -16.56 -7.70
CA THR A 554 -4.11 -15.54 -6.90
C THR A 554 -3.23 -16.05 -5.74
N ASP A 555 -3.47 -17.27 -5.27
CA ASP A 555 -2.64 -17.95 -4.26
C ASP A 555 -1.42 -18.67 -4.87
N ASP A 556 -0.96 -18.26 -6.05
CA ASP A 556 0.12 -18.90 -6.80
C ASP A 556 1.47 -18.92 -6.07
N PHE A 557 1.67 -18.02 -5.10
CA PHE A 557 2.81 -18.02 -4.17
C PHE A 557 2.90 -19.32 -3.34
N THR A 558 1.82 -20.11 -3.33
CA THR A 558 1.74 -21.46 -2.73
C THR A 558 1.85 -22.59 -3.76
N GLY A 559 2.00 -22.25 -5.05
CA GLY A 559 1.95 -23.16 -6.19
C GLY A 559 0.54 -23.44 -6.71
N PHE A 560 0.48 -24.03 -7.91
CA PHE A 560 -0.76 -24.36 -8.61
C PHE A 560 -1.57 -25.41 -7.86
N ILE A 561 -2.91 -25.28 -7.88
CA ILE A 561 -3.82 -26.21 -7.23
C ILE A 561 -4.84 -26.70 -8.25
N ALA A 562 -4.60 -27.91 -8.77
CA ALA A 562 -5.58 -28.57 -9.61
C ALA A 562 -6.89 -28.77 -8.83
N HIS A 563 -8.04 -28.64 -9.50
CA HIS A 563 -9.34 -28.94 -8.90
C HIS A 563 -9.62 -28.16 -7.60
N SER A 564 -9.07 -26.93 -7.50
CA SER A 564 -9.18 -26.04 -6.33
C SER A 564 -10.63 -25.79 -5.96
N ALA A 565 -11.01 -26.22 -4.75
CA ALA A 565 -12.38 -26.05 -4.26
C ALA A 565 -12.69 -24.56 -3.99
N ASN A 566 -11.70 -23.75 -3.60
CA ASN A 566 -11.90 -22.33 -3.33
C ASN A 566 -12.01 -21.52 -4.64
N LEU A 567 -11.25 -21.87 -5.68
CA LEU A 567 -11.36 -21.25 -7.02
C LEU A 567 -12.70 -21.62 -7.68
N ALA A 568 -13.13 -22.87 -7.52
CA ALA A 568 -14.45 -23.28 -7.98
C ALA A 568 -15.57 -22.46 -7.31
N LEU A 569 -15.51 -22.29 -5.98
CA LEU A 569 -16.44 -21.43 -5.25
C LEU A 569 -16.45 -20.01 -5.82
N LYS A 570 -15.28 -19.41 -6.05
CA LYS A 570 -15.15 -18.07 -6.62
C LYS A 570 -15.86 -17.92 -7.95
N GLY A 571 -15.61 -18.84 -8.89
CA GLY A 571 -16.27 -18.84 -10.19
C GLY A 571 -17.78 -19.03 -10.09
N ILE A 572 -18.26 -19.88 -9.18
CA ILE A 572 -19.70 -20.08 -8.92
C ILE A 572 -20.36 -18.80 -8.40
N VAL A 573 -19.73 -18.12 -7.43
CA VAL A 573 -20.23 -16.85 -6.90
C VAL A 573 -20.22 -15.77 -7.99
N ALA A 574 -19.20 -15.73 -8.85
CA ALA A 574 -19.14 -14.81 -9.98
C ALA A 574 -20.22 -15.07 -11.04
N ILE A 575 -20.58 -16.33 -11.33
CA ILE A 575 -21.76 -16.65 -12.15
C ILE A 575 -23.01 -16.04 -11.51
N GLY A 576 -23.18 -16.16 -10.18
CA GLY A 576 -24.28 -15.51 -9.46
C GLY A 576 -24.24 -13.98 -9.58
N ALA A 577 -23.06 -13.38 -9.50
CA ALA A 577 -22.82 -11.95 -9.64
C ALA A 577 -23.15 -11.43 -11.05
N MET A 578 -22.92 -12.22 -12.11
CA MET A 578 -23.40 -11.88 -13.45
C MET A 578 -24.94 -11.76 -13.47
N GLY A 579 -25.65 -12.47 -12.62
CA GLY A 579 -27.10 -12.28 -12.43
C GLY A 579 -27.47 -10.89 -11.90
N VAL A 580 -26.60 -10.27 -11.09
CA VAL A 580 -26.72 -8.88 -10.62
C VAL A 580 -26.46 -7.91 -11.78
N VAL A 581 -25.36 -8.11 -12.51
CA VAL A 581 -25.00 -7.32 -13.70
C VAL A 581 -26.12 -7.33 -14.74
N ALA A 582 -26.63 -8.51 -15.10
CA ALA A 582 -27.73 -8.68 -16.03
C ALA A 582 -29.02 -8.02 -15.56
N THR A 583 -29.30 -8.01 -14.25
CA THR A 583 -30.45 -7.28 -13.71
C THR A 583 -30.28 -5.76 -13.91
N ALA A 584 -29.11 -5.21 -13.61
CA ALA A 584 -28.82 -3.79 -13.78
C ALA A 584 -28.89 -3.36 -15.25
N ALA A 585 -28.40 -4.20 -16.18
CA ALA A 585 -28.47 -3.96 -17.62
C ALA A 585 -29.88 -4.19 -18.22
N GLY A 586 -30.84 -4.73 -17.47
CA GLY A 586 -32.20 -5.02 -17.95
C GLY A 586 -32.36 -6.35 -18.71
N ASN A 587 -31.38 -7.25 -18.63
CA ASN A 587 -31.36 -8.56 -19.28
C ASN A 587 -31.94 -9.65 -18.37
N ALA A 588 -33.26 -9.63 -18.15
CA ALA A 588 -33.94 -10.48 -17.17
C ALA A 588 -33.81 -12.00 -17.41
N THR A 589 -33.75 -12.44 -18.67
CA THR A 589 -33.56 -13.86 -19.02
C THR A 589 -32.18 -14.36 -18.59
N ASP A 590 -31.13 -13.59 -18.90
CA ASP A 590 -29.76 -13.90 -18.51
C ASP A 590 -29.61 -13.87 -16.98
N ALA A 591 -30.22 -12.88 -16.33
CA ALA A 591 -30.24 -12.81 -14.86
C ALA A 591 -30.84 -14.08 -14.22
N THR A 592 -31.93 -14.61 -14.80
CA THR A 592 -32.56 -15.85 -14.34
C THR A 592 -31.66 -17.07 -14.59
N ARG A 593 -31.07 -17.16 -15.79
CA ARG A 593 -30.16 -18.26 -16.19
C ARG A 593 -28.94 -18.34 -15.27
N TYR A 594 -28.24 -17.24 -15.07
CA TYR A 594 -27.00 -17.23 -14.28
C TYR A 594 -27.28 -17.51 -12.79
N ARG A 595 -28.35 -16.96 -12.22
CA ARG A 595 -28.77 -17.28 -10.84
C ARG A 595 -29.12 -18.76 -10.66
N ALA A 596 -29.82 -19.36 -11.62
CA ALA A 596 -30.16 -20.78 -11.57
C ALA A 596 -28.91 -21.67 -11.66
N THR A 597 -28.00 -21.33 -12.59
CA THR A 597 -26.73 -22.06 -12.79
C THR A 597 -25.85 -21.98 -11.54
N ALA A 598 -25.68 -20.81 -10.96
CA ALA A 598 -24.88 -20.64 -9.73
C ALA A 598 -25.44 -21.46 -8.56
N ARG A 599 -26.76 -21.53 -8.38
CA ARG A 599 -27.40 -22.34 -7.34
C ARG A 599 -27.19 -23.84 -7.55
N ASP A 600 -27.34 -24.30 -8.79
CA ASP A 600 -27.07 -25.70 -9.14
C ASP A 600 -25.60 -26.07 -8.88
N TYR A 601 -24.68 -25.23 -9.35
CA TYR A 601 -23.25 -25.46 -9.15
C TYR A 601 -22.86 -25.39 -7.67
N ALA A 602 -23.41 -24.47 -6.88
CA ALA A 602 -23.15 -24.39 -5.44
C ALA A 602 -23.58 -25.69 -4.72
N ALA A 603 -24.72 -26.27 -5.09
CA ALA A 603 -25.18 -27.54 -4.54
C ALA A 603 -24.22 -28.70 -4.89
N GLN A 604 -23.73 -28.75 -6.13
CA GLN A 604 -22.74 -29.74 -6.55
C GLN A 604 -21.37 -29.53 -5.89
N TRP A 605 -20.95 -28.27 -5.74
CA TRP A 605 -19.68 -27.88 -5.12
C TRP A 605 -19.59 -28.38 -3.69
N VAL A 606 -20.65 -28.24 -2.87
CA VAL A 606 -20.66 -28.77 -1.50
C VAL A 606 -20.33 -30.27 -1.49
N GLY A 607 -20.97 -31.06 -2.35
CA GLY A 607 -20.70 -32.50 -2.42
C GLY A 607 -19.30 -32.85 -2.93
N LYS A 608 -18.77 -32.09 -3.90
CA LYS A 608 -17.41 -32.30 -4.43
C LYS A 608 -16.32 -31.89 -3.43
N ALA A 609 -16.55 -30.80 -2.71
CA ALA A 609 -15.61 -30.22 -1.77
C ALA A 609 -15.59 -30.93 -0.42
N GLN A 610 -16.68 -31.58 0.00
CA GLN A 610 -16.74 -32.29 1.28
C GLN A 610 -15.59 -33.32 1.40
N ASP A 611 -14.89 -33.30 2.53
CA ASP A 611 -13.94 -34.36 2.86
C ASP A 611 -14.64 -35.69 3.18
N THR A 612 -13.88 -36.78 3.14
CA THR A 612 -14.31 -38.12 3.56
C THR A 612 -14.81 -38.15 4.99
N THR A 613 -14.22 -37.33 5.87
CA THR A 613 -14.81 -36.99 7.17
C THR A 613 -15.66 -35.72 6.99
N PRO A 614 -16.95 -35.74 7.33
CA PRO A 614 -17.83 -34.59 7.10
C PRO A 614 -17.70 -33.54 8.20
N ASP A 615 -16.51 -32.97 8.35
CA ASP A 615 -16.18 -31.91 9.31
C ASP A 615 -15.52 -30.69 8.67
N HIS A 616 -15.11 -30.77 7.40
CA HIS A 616 -14.59 -29.65 6.61
C HIS A 616 -14.62 -29.92 5.08
N LEU A 617 -14.30 -28.87 4.33
CA LEU A 617 -14.11 -28.88 2.88
C LEU A 617 -12.64 -28.98 2.49
N LYS A 618 -12.36 -29.81 1.49
CA LYS A 618 -11.03 -30.08 0.93
C LYS A 618 -10.37 -28.84 0.32
N LEU A 619 -9.05 -28.83 0.26
CA LEU A 619 -8.29 -27.88 -0.57
C LEU A 619 -8.67 -28.03 -2.05
N ALA A 620 -8.62 -29.27 -2.54
CA ALA A 620 -8.94 -29.66 -3.90
C ALA A 620 -9.84 -30.90 -3.91
N TYR A 621 -10.69 -31.05 -4.93
CA TYR A 621 -11.70 -32.12 -4.96
C TYR A 621 -11.13 -33.53 -4.88
N ASP A 622 -9.91 -33.73 -5.38
CA ASP A 622 -9.19 -35.01 -5.44
C ASP A 622 -8.23 -35.22 -4.26
N GLN A 623 -8.20 -34.33 -3.27
CA GLN A 623 -7.27 -34.38 -2.13
C GLN A 623 -7.99 -34.53 -0.79
N PRO A 624 -8.43 -35.75 -0.41
CA PRO A 624 -9.05 -35.99 0.90
C PRO A 624 -8.07 -35.73 2.06
N GLY A 625 -8.59 -35.30 3.21
CA GLY A 625 -7.81 -34.95 4.41
C GLY A 625 -7.05 -33.63 4.32
N THR A 626 -7.33 -32.80 3.33
CA THR A 626 -6.77 -31.46 3.15
C THR A 626 -7.83 -30.39 3.40
N TRP A 627 -7.44 -29.12 3.51
CA TRP A 627 -8.38 -28.01 3.71
C TRP A 627 -7.77 -26.69 3.22
N SER A 628 -8.59 -25.64 3.11
CA SER A 628 -8.08 -24.26 2.98
C SER A 628 -9.09 -23.25 3.49
N LEU A 629 -8.65 -22.04 3.81
CA LEU A 629 -9.56 -20.92 4.06
C LEU A 629 -10.40 -20.65 2.80
N LYS A 630 -11.73 -20.74 2.93
CA LYS A 630 -12.67 -20.43 1.85
C LYS A 630 -13.07 -18.96 1.88
N TYR A 631 -12.07 -18.09 1.75
CA TYR A 631 -12.27 -16.64 1.78
C TYR A 631 -13.22 -16.13 0.68
N ASN A 632 -13.42 -16.90 -0.40
CA ASN A 632 -14.42 -16.61 -1.45
C ASN A 632 -15.87 -16.82 -1.00
N GLY A 633 -16.13 -17.18 0.26
CA GLY A 633 -17.44 -17.00 0.89
C GLY A 633 -17.78 -15.52 1.16
N TYR A 634 -16.79 -14.63 1.28
CA TYR A 634 -17.00 -13.19 1.45
C TYR A 634 -17.80 -12.56 0.30
N PRO A 635 -17.45 -12.70 -0.99
CA PRO A 635 -18.23 -12.11 -2.08
C PRO A 635 -19.68 -12.62 -2.15
N ASP A 636 -19.96 -13.87 -1.74
CA ASP A 636 -21.34 -14.38 -1.62
C ASP A 636 -22.13 -13.59 -0.57
N ALA A 637 -21.52 -13.32 0.58
CA ALA A 637 -22.10 -12.51 1.65
C ALA A 637 -22.20 -11.01 1.27
N LEU A 638 -21.19 -10.46 0.60
CA LEU A 638 -21.14 -9.06 0.16
C LEU A 638 -22.30 -8.75 -0.79
N LEU A 639 -22.53 -9.63 -1.77
CA LEU A 639 -23.57 -9.46 -2.79
C LEU A 639 -24.93 -10.02 -2.36
N GLY A 640 -24.99 -10.70 -1.21
CA GLY A 640 -26.22 -11.30 -0.70
C GLY A 640 -26.81 -12.38 -1.63
N LEU A 641 -25.97 -13.14 -2.33
CA LEU A 641 -26.42 -14.14 -3.30
C LEU A 641 -27.00 -15.39 -2.61
N GLY A 642 -26.48 -15.71 -1.42
CA GLY A 642 -26.95 -16.82 -0.57
C GLY A 642 -26.70 -18.18 -1.21
N LEU A 643 -25.55 -18.33 -1.86
CA LEU A 643 -25.16 -19.55 -2.56
C LEU A 643 -24.54 -20.57 -1.61
N VAL A 644 -23.73 -20.13 -0.65
CA VAL A 644 -23.11 -21.05 0.32
C VAL A 644 -24.07 -21.30 1.48
N PRO A 645 -24.48 -22.57 1.74
CA PRO A 645 -25.38 -22.87 2.85
C PRO A 645 -24.80 -22.46 4.21
N ALA A 646 -25.63 -21.92 5.10
CA ALA A 646 -25.19 -21.51 6.44
C ALA A 646 -24.61 -22.67 7.28
N SER A 647 -25.06 -23.91 7.03
CA SER A 647 -24.50 -25.10 7.68
C SER A 647 -23.05 -25.38 7.23
N VAL A 648 -22.74 -25.14 5.96
CA VAL A 648 -21.39 -25.32 5.40
C VAL A 648 -20.46 -24.22 5.92
N ALA A 649 -20.93 -22.98 5.96
CA ALA A 649 -20.17 -21.88 6.57
C ALA A 649 -19.85 -22.15 8.06
N LYS A 650 -20.83 -22.71 8.79
CA LYS A 650 -20.61 -23.12 10.19
C LYS A 650 -19.58 -24.25 10.30
N GLU A 651 -19.68 -25.27 9.47
CA GLU A 651 -18.74 -26.41 9.43
C GLU A 651 -17.30 -25.94 9.24
N GLU A 652 -17.05 -25.14 8.20
CA GLU A 652 -15.73 -24.54 7.95
C GLU A 652 -15.27 -23.68 9.13
N GLY A 653 -16.17 -22.89 9.71
CA GLY A 653 -15.86 -22.08 10.88
C GLY A 653 -15.46 -22.91 12.12
N ASP A 654 -16.13 -24.04 12.36
CA ASP A 654 -15.78 -24.97 13.43
C ASP A 654 -14.43 -25.63 13.16
N TRP A 655 -14.15 -26.02 11.91
CA TRP A 655 -12.85 -26.56 11.51
C TRP A 655 -11.73 -25.57 11.73
N TYR A 656 -11.87 -24.33 11.28
CA TYR A 656 -10.84 -23.30 11.42
C TYR A 656 -10.48 -23.01 12.89
N LEU A 657 -11.42 -23.13 13.83
CA LEU A 657 -11.12 -23.00 15.27
C LEU A 657 -10.12 -24.03 15.77
N THR A 658 -9.97 -25.17 15.08
CA THR A 658 -9.00 -26.21 15.40
C THR A 658 -7.61 -25.96 14.79
N GLN A 659 -7.49 -24.98 13.88
CA GLN A 659 -6.29 -24.70 13.09
C GLN A 659 -5.59 -23.39 13.51
N VAL A 660 -6.00 -22.80 14.63
CA VAL A 660 -5.52 -21.48 15.10
C VAL A 660 -4.08 -21.55 15.60
N ASN A 661 -3.20 -20.76 15.00
CA ASN A 661 -1.87 -20.46 15.53
C ASN A 661 -1.87 -19.12 16.28
N GLN A 662 -0.73 -18.74 16.84
CA GLN A 662 -0.61 -17.53 17.67
C GLN A 662 -1.01 -16.25 16.92
N PHE A 663 -0.66 -16.16 15.64
CA PHE A 663 -0.80 -14.94 14.86
C PHE A 663 -1.80 -15.05 13.70
N GLY A 664 -2.45 -16.20 13.51
CA GLY A 664 -3.45 -16.36 12.47
C GLY A 664 -3.86 -17.81 12.27
N ILE A 665 -4.64 -18.05 11.23
CA ILE A 665 -4.96 -19.38 10.71
C ILE A 665 -4.20 -19.53 9.38
N PRO A 666 -3.38 -20.58 9.20
CA PRO A 666 -2.67 -20.78 7.95
C PRO A 666 -3.66 -20.92 6.80
N LEU A 667 -3.24 -20.54 5.60
CA LEU A 667 -4.12 -20.56 4.42
C LEU A 667 -4.62 -21.97 4.12
N ASP A 668 -3.75 -22.96 4.28
CA ASP A 668 -3.96 -24.39 4.03
C ASP A 668 -2.80 -25.20 4.67
N PRO A 669 -2.81 -26.54 4.68
CA PRO A 669 -1.82 -27.33 5.42
C PRO A 669 -0.42 -27.40 4.80
N ARG A 670 -0.18 -26.83 3.61
CA ARG A 670 1.14 -26.89 2.94
C ARG A 670 2.17 -26.00 3.64
N HIS A 671 1.73 -24.94 4.31
CA HIS A 671 2.58 -23.94 4.94
C HIS A 671 1.96 -23.36 6.21
N SER A 672 2.79 -22.70 7.03
CA SER A 672 2.34 -21.97 8.24
C SER A 672 1.97 -20.51 7.97
N TYR A 673 2.16 -20.01 6.75
CA TYR A 673 1.82 -18.62 6.40
C TYR A 673 0.35 -18.46 6.00
N THR A 674 -0.12 -17.21 6.05
CA THR A 674 -1.47 -16.80 5.65
C THR A 674 -1.45 -15.43 5.00
N LYS A 675 -2.62 -14.98 4.54
CA LYS A 675 -2.85 -13.62 4.06
C LYS A 675 -3.84 -12.85 4.94
N GLY A 676 -3.44 -11.70 5.47
CA GLY A 676 -4.25 -10.91 6.40
C GLY A 676 -5.56 -10.39 5.79
N ASP A 677 -5.57 -10.07 4.49
CA ASP A 677 -6.78 -9.76 3.73
C ASP A 677 -7.71 -10.97 3.62
N TRP A 678 -7.20 -12.17 3.30
CA TRP A 678 -7.98 -13.41 3.26
C TRP A 678 -8.55 -13.80 4.63
N GLU A 679 -7.81 -13.56 5.71
CA GLU A 679 -8.33 -13.71 7.06
C GLU A 679 -9.49 -12.76 7.34
N MET A 680 -9.40 -11.49 6.92
CA MET A 680 -10.50 -10.52 7.12
C MET A 680 -11.71 -10.81 6.24
N TRP A 681 -11.52 -11.35 5.03
CA TRP A 681 -12.60 -11.83 4.18
C TRP A 681 -13.31 -13.03 4.80
N THR A 682 -12.54 -13.99 5.31
CA THR A 682 -13.07 -15.14 6.04
C THR A 682 -13.82 -14.68 7.30
N ALA A 683 -13.26 -13.72 8.04
CA ALA A 683 -13.91 -13.13 9.21
C ALA A 683 -15.22 -12.40 8.85
N ALA A 684 -15.27 -11.71 7.70
CA ALA A 684 -16.48 -11.06 7.20
C ALA A 684 -17.55 -12.09 6.83
N TRP A 685 -17.19 -13.13 6.09
CA TRP A 685 -18.10 -14.22 5.73
C TRP A 685 -18.67 -14.91 6.98
N LEU A 686 -17.83 -15.10 8.00
CA LEU A 686 -18.17 -15.80 9.24
C LEU A 686 -18.49 -14.87 10.42
N ARG A 687 -18.96 -13.64 10.17
CA ARG A 687 -19.13 -12.59 11.19
C ARG A 687 -19.93 -12.99 12.45
N GLY A 688 -20.85 -13.96 12.33
CA GLY A 688 -21.63 -14.49 13.46
C GLY A 688 -20.97 -15.66 14.21
N HIS A 689 -19.86 -16.20 13.70
CA HIS A 689 -19.14 -17.34 14.24
C HIS A 689 -17.98 -16.90 15.14
N PRO A 690 -17.64 -17.63 16.23
CA PRO A 690 -16.51 -17.28 17.10
C PRO A 690 -15.16 -17.10 16.38
N VAL A 691 -14.93 -17.84 15.28
CA VAL A 691 -13.68 -17.76 14.50
C VAL A 691 -13.45 -16.38 13.88
N SER A 692 -14.50 -15.63 13.53
CA SER A 692 -14.37 -14.29 12.99
C SER A 692 -13.62 -13.36 13.96
N ARG A 693 -13.93 -13.49 15.26
CA ARG A 693 -13.24 -12.72 16.29
C ARG A 693 -11.79 -13.17 16.47
N ILE A 694 -11.51 -14.47 16.37
CA ILE A 694 -10.16 -15.02 16.45
C ILE A 694 -9.28 -14.44 15.32
N LEU A 695 -9.74 -14.52 14.07
CA LEU A 695 -9.02 -13.99 12.90
C LEU A 695 -8.66 -12.50 13.05
N ILE A 696 -9.61 -11.68 13.52
CA ILE A 696 -9.38 -10.24 13.81
C ILE A 696 -8.31 -10.06 14.88
N ASP A 697 -8.41 -10.83 15.97
CA ASP A 697 -7.55 -10.64 17.13
C ASP A 697 -6.12 -11.11 16.87
N THR A 698 -5.95 -12.22 16.15
CA THR A 698 -4.65 -12.77 15.79
C THR A 698 -3.93 -11.89 14.75
N LEU A 699 -4.64 -11.34 13.77
CA LEU A 699 -4.05 -10.40 12.81
C LEU A 699 -3.62 -9.08 13.48
N TYR A 700 -4.39 -8.59 14.45
CA TYR A 700 -3.98 -7.44 15.27
C TYR A 700 -2.72 -7.76 16.09
N ASP A 701 -2.66 -8.95 16.68
CA ASP A 701 -1.52 -9.39 17.47
C ASP A 701 -0.28 -9.55 16.58
N PHE A 702 -0.43 -10.06 15.35
CA PHE A 702 0.62 -10.07 14.32
C PHE A 702 1.16 -8.67 14.03
N ALA A 703 0.29 -7.74 13.63
CA ALA A 703 0.69 -6.39 13.23
C ALA A 703 1.39 -5.64 14.38
N THR A 704 1.01 -5.92 15.62
CA THR A 704 1.61 -5.33 16.81
C THR A 704 2.95 -5.97 17.18
N ALA A 705 3.07 -7.29 17.05
CA ALA A 705 4.21 -8.07 17.57
C ALA A 705 5.32 -8.30 16.54
N THR A 706 5.04 -8.19 15.23
CA THR A 706 6.01 -8.53 14.20
C THR A 706 7.36 -7.82 14.40
N PRO A 707 8.49 -8.55 14.29
CA PRO A 707 9.81 -7.94 14.37
C PRO A 707 10.19 -7.21 13.08
N ASN A 708 9.53 -7.50 11.95
CA ASN A 708 9.84 -6.87 10.67
C ASN A 708 9.36 -5.42 10.67
N ARG A 709 10.28 -4.47 10.54
CA ARG A 709 10.00 -3.02 10.52
C ARG A 709 9.80 -2.50 9.09
N ILE A 710 8.80 -3.03 8.42
CA ILE A 710 8.43 -2.74 7.03
C ILE A 710 6.98 -2.25 6.97
N PRO A 711 6.51 -1.65 5.85
CA PRO A 711 5.09 -1.37 5.67
C PRO A 711 4.24 -2.64 5.87
N PHE A 712 2.97 -2.45 6.27
CA PHE A 712 2.11 -3.57 6.64
C PHE A 712 2.03 -4.61 5.52
N THR A 713 2.45 -5.83 5.82
CA THR A 713 2.44 -6.94 4.86
C THR A 713 1.10 -7.66 4.89
N ASP A 714 0.66 -8.10 3.72
CA ASP A 714 -0.46 -9.02 3.58
C ASP A 714 -0.03 -10.47 3.83
N LEU A 715 1.21 -10.88 3.55
CA LEU A 715 1.68 -12.27 3.62
C LEU A 715 2.67 -12.50 4.76
N TYR A 716 2.27 -13.31 5.74
CA TYR A 716 3.04 -13.53 6.97
C TYR A 716 2.88 -14.93 7.57
N ASP A 717 3.86 -15.32 8.38
CA ASP A 717 3.88 -16.59 9.10
C ASP A 717 3.04 -16.53 10.39
N THR A 718 2.06 -17.42 10.51
CA THR A 718 1.07 -17.42 11.61
C THR A 718 1.63 -17.91 12.95
N VAL A 719 2.88 -18.40 12.98
CA VAL A 719 3.53 -18.91 14.21
C VAL A 719 4.56 -17.91 14.73
N SER A 720 5.36 -17.32 13.86
CA SER A 720 6.51 -16.47 14.21
C SER A 720 6.26 -14.97 14.04
N ALA A 721 5.14 -14.57 13.41
CA ALA A 721 4.86 -13.19 13.01
C ALA A 721 5.91 -12.59 12.07
N ASN A 722 6.68 -13.42 11.36
CA ASN A 722 7.60 -12.94 10.33
C ASN A 722 6.87 -12.72 9.01
N GLN A 723 7.25 -11.66 8.30
CA GLN A 723 6.87 -11.46 6.91
C GLN A 723 7.49 -12.57 6.01
N THR A 724 6.77 -12.99 4.97
CA THR A 724 7.17 -14.14 4.12
C THR A 724 7.29 -13.80 2.63
N GLY A 725 7.11 -12.54 2.21
CA GLY A 725 7.41 -12.14 0.83
C GLY A 725 6.99 -10.73 0.45
N PHE A 726 5.69 -10.42 0.61
CA PHE A 726 5.13 -9.13 0.20
C PHE A 726 5.24 -8.07 1.28
N GLN A 727 5.15 -6.79 0.89
CA GLN A 727 4.98 -5.65 1.81
C GLN A 727 4.35 -4.48 1.06
N ALA A 728 3.70 -3.56 1.77
CA ALA A 728 3.14 -2.32 1.19
C ALA A 728 2.07 -2.52 0.07
N ARG A 729 1.61 -3.75 -0.19
CA ARG A 729 0.61 -4.04 -1.24
C ARG A 729 -0.70 -3.30 -0.97
N PRO A 730 -1.39 -2.77 -2.00
CA PRO A 730 -2.71 -2.17 -1.84
C PRO A 730 -3.79 -3.19 -1.45
N VAL A 731 -3.50 -4.49 -1.62
CA VAL A 731 -4.29 -5.66 -1.17
C VAL A 731 -4.81 -5.53 0.26
N VAL A 732 -4.08 -4.85 1.16
CA VAL A 732 -4.56 -4.59 2.53
C VAL A 732 -5.85 -3.76 2.60
N GLY A 733 -6.34 -3.21 1.48
CA GLY A 733 -7.72 -2.74 1.37
C GLY A 733 -8.75 -3.80 1.77
N GLY A 734 -8.40 -5.09 1.66
CA GLY A 734 -9.21 -6.24 2.09
C GLY A 734 -9.52 -6.27 3.58
N ILE A 735 -8.74 -5.55 4.40
CA ILE A 735 -9.03 -5.37 5.83
C ILE A 735 -10.40 -4.71 6.05
N PHE A 736 -10.91 -3.93 5.10
CA PHE A 736 -12.23 -3.30 5.18
C PHE A 736 -13.41 -4.26 4.92
N ALA A 737 -13.19 -5.57 4.77
CA ALA A 737 -14.23 -6.54 4.41
C ALA A 737 -15.47 -6.55 5.34
N LEU A 738 -15.32 -6.41 6.67
CA LEU A 738 -16.51 -6.36 7.54
C LEU A 738 -17.28 -5.04 7.40
N LEU A 739 -16.58 -3.94 7.06
CA LEU A 739 -17.17 -2.62 6.85
C LEU A 739 -17.94 -2.50 5.54
N SER A 740 -17.53 -3.25 4.53
CA SER A 740 -18.17 -3.29 3.23
C SER A 740 -19.43 -4.16 3.20
N LEU A 741 -19.71 -5.00 4.21
CA LEU A 741 -20.97 -5.77 4.27
C LEU A 741 -22.19 -4.89 4.59
N GLY A 742 -23.35 -5.21 4.00
CA GLY A 742 -24.67 -4.78 4.49
C GLY A 742 -24.92 -3.27 4.48
N ARG A 743 -24.43 -2.57 3.45
CA ARG A 743 -24.76 -1.16 3.18
C ARG A 743 -25.58 -1.03 1.92
#